data_AF-A0A0V1H2V2-F1
#
_entry.id   AF-A0A0V1H2V2-F1
#
_cell.length_a   1.000
_cell.length_b   1.000
_cell.length_c   1.000
_cell.angle_alpha   90.00
_cell.angle_beta   90.00
_cell.angle_gamma   90.00
#
_symmetry.space_group_name_H-M   'P 1'
#
loop_
_entity.id
_entity.type
_entity.pdbx_description
1 polymer ?
#
loop_
_entity_poly.entity_id
_entity_poly.type
_entity_poly.pdbx_seq_one_letter_code
_entity_poly.pdbx_strand_id
1 'polypeptide(L)'
;MAEMSDKQIDVDEYSRINEKAKCTFRLLDMLGASETRSAFINGLQARSAEITDARDYFKPPSQFERYEFARRKFESAIKEYSTFISMLKQSVSDRCQPELSVFNFTVYAAIFADFCYNDQFDLAREFLEKFSPIQECYYESIIEEFSLVLDEQDVQFCLPLRELKSNRIVVRLSRESISEFRELIKSLPLISDIVETRFELDTSDEPARSYETVERYRGYLLGEAPLKMMKTKVYSGIFKDQALPIIADDSGRFLDIDGDSEKPKKKKSKSKDSATTRKQKADPNAPPWGRIPFGQLSDSWKLKRHQMLSEINRKPKANVELRPTAIFYAVENSDEAISAITTSEDCKLLFLGYSNSTITMRALNEEPLPTLKRAEELESLNVDSDDIYTEMLEANPTKVEYVLSGHTGEIYNLSYHEEKHMLLSCSQDKSIRMWNLLTRDNLVAYHYDICEPTDVQFSAFGSYFVSGYFDGAVCLWALDRPSPLRVMLGHYDLVGRVRFHPNCNYVASCSEDRAVRIWDLLNGQCVRLFTGHKASVQALEFSYDGRWLASGGEDGRVLVWDIGSGKMMHDFINHSGIVYSLAFTRDSRVLASGGTDRSIVIKSLVSQASSTVVNDTNLLSSTAHSREHTFGVESASAQYMRFSLRNVLFAFGGVGQ
;
A
#
# COMPACT_ATOMS: atom_id res chain seq x y z
N MET A 1 -60.44 -10.16 13.80
CA MET A 1 -60.02 -11.38 14.50
C MET A 1 -60.33 -12.55 13.59
N ALA A 2 -59.40 -13.30 13.02
CA ALA A 2 -57.94 -13.35 13.12
C ALA A 2 -57.37 -13.91 11.79
N GLU A 3 -56.08 -13.68 11.56
CA GLU A 3 -55.24 -14.24 10.47
C GLU A 3 -55.32 -13.55 9.08
N MET A 4 -54.81 -12.32 9.03
CA MET A 4 -53.96 -11.89 7.92
C MET A 4 -52.64 -12.67 8.01
N SER A 5 -52.32 -13.49 7.02
CA SER A 5 -50.97 -14.00 6.79
C SER A 5 -50.56 -13.74 5.35
N ASP A 6 -49.30 -13.30 5.24
CA ASP A 6 -48.56 -13.03 4.02
C ASP A 6 -48.71 -14.13 2.97
N LYS A 7 -49.03 -13.73 1.74
CA LYS A 7 -48.60 -14.43 0.54
C LYS A 7 -48.03 -13.43 -0.45
N GLN A 8 -46.76 -13.13 -0.24
CA GLN A 8 -45.87 -12.65 -1.28
C GLN A 8 -45.86 -13.76 -2.35
N ILE A 9 -46.48 -13.50 -3.50
CA ILE A 9 -46.47 -14.44 -4.63
C ILE A 9 -45.04 -14.43 -5.15
N ASP A 10 -44.32 -15.50 -4.84
CA ASP A 10 -42.95 -15.74 -5.23
C ASP A 10 -42.87 -15.74 -6.77
N VAL A 11 -41.97 -14.94 -7.34
CA VAL A 11 -41.81 -14.79 -8.81
C VAL A 11 -41.51 -16.16 -9.46
N ASP A 12 -40.92 -17.08 -8.69
CA ASP A 12 -40.66 -18.47 -9.07
C ASP A 12 -41.92 -19.34 -9.19
N GLU A 13 -42.98 -19.08 -8.41
CA GLU A 13 -44.24 -19.83 -8.48
C GLU A 13 -45.00 -19.51 -9.78
N TYR A 14 -44.95 -18.25 -10.23
CA TYR A 14 -45.53 -17.81 -11.49
C TYR A 14 -44.81 -18.43 -12.71
N SER A 15 -43.48 -18.59 -12.63
CA SER A 15 -42.68 -19.23 -13.68
C SER A 15 -42.98 -20.73 -13.80
N ARG A 16 -43.11 -21.44 -12.66
CA ARG A 16 -43.47 -22.88 -12.63
C ARG A 16 -44.88 -23.17 -13.15
N ILE A 17 -45.84 -22.29 -12.90
CA ILE A 17 -47.21 -22.43 -13.43
C ILE A 17 -47.21 -22.29 -14.96
N ASN A 18 -46.37 -21.40 -15.50
CA ASN A 18 -46.29 -21.14 -16.93
C ASN A 18 -45.63 -22.30 -17.71
N GLU A 19 -44.64 -22.98 -17.12
CA GLU A 19 -44.06 -24.21 -17.70
C GLU A 19 -45.04 -25.38 -17.72
N LYS A 20 -45.79 -25.59 -16.63
CA LYS A 20 -46.82 -26.65 -16.59
C LYS A 20 -47.91 -26.42 -17.64
N ALA A 21 -48.36 -25.16 -17.79
CA ALA A 21 -49.34 -24.80 -18.81
C ALA A 21 -48.83 -25.08 -20.24
N LYS A 22 -47.57 -24.76 -20.54
CA LYS A 22 -46.94 -25.05 -21.83
C LYS A 22 -46.85 -26.55 -22.12
N CYS A 23 -46.54 -27.37 -21.11
CA CYS A 23 -46.50 -28.82 -21.27
C CYS A 23 -47.89 -29.41 -21.54
N THR A 24 -48.92 -28.93 -20.85
CA THR A 24 -50.31 -29.37 -21.08
C THR A 24 -50.82 -28.97 -22.47
N PHE A 25 -50.45 -27.78 -22.98
CA PHE A 25 -50.84 -27.37 -24.33
C PHE A 25 -50.20 -28.23 -25.42
N ARG A 26 -48.92 -28.59 -25.28
CA ARG A 26 -48.26 -29.51 -26.21
C ARG A 26 -48.90 -30.90 -26.22
N LEU A 27 -49.33 -31.39 -25.05
CA LEU A 27 -49.96 -32.70 -24.92
C LEU A 27 -51.37 -32.72 -25.55
N LEU A 28 -52.14 -31.64 -25.39
CA LEU A 28 -53.45 -31.47 -26.04
C LEU A 28 -53.35 -31.31 -27.56
N ASP A 29 -52.29 -30.63 -28.05
CA ASP A 29 -52.03 -30.48 -29.49
C ASP A 29 -51.65 -31.82 -30.14
N MET A 30 -50.89 -32.67 -29.44
CA MET A 30 -50.58 -34.03 -29.92
C MET A 30 -51.81 -34.96 -29.95
N LEU A 31 -52.79 -34.74 -29.08
CA LEU A 31 -54.02 -35.52 -29.02
C LEU A 31 -55.13 -35.02 -29.98
N GLY A 32 -54.88 -33.93 -30.73
CA GLY A 32 -55.84 -33.36 -31.68
C GLY A 32 -57.08 -32.73 -31.02
N ALA A 33 -57.05 -32.49 -29.70
CA ALA A 33 -58.21 -32.07 -28.92
C ALA A 33 -58.33 -30.54 -28.84
N SER A 34 -58.61 -29.91 -29.98
CA SER A 34 -58.63 -28.45 -30.15
C SER A 34 -59.72 -27.75 -29.32
N GLU A 35 -60.88 -28.37 -29.15
CA GLU A 35 -61.98 -27.81 -28.36
C GLU A 35 -61.64 -27.72 -26.88
N THR A 36 -61.07 -28.78 -26.29
CA THR A 36 -60.62 -28.77 -24.89
C THR A 36 -59.49 -27.77 -24.65
N ARG A 37 -58.60 -27.58 -25.63
CA ARG A 37 -57.57 -26.53 -25.57
C ARG A 37 -58.20 -25.15 -25.53
N SER A 38 -59.20 -24.88 -26.38
CA SER A 38 -59.89 -23.60 -26.41
C SER A 38 -60.69 -23.33 -25.12
N ALA A 39 -61.34 -24.35 -24.55
CA ALA A 39 -62.03 -24.23 -23.27
C ALA A 39 -61.06 -23.94 -22.11
N PHE A 40 -59.87 -24.54 -22.12
CA PHE A 40 -58.84 -24.29 -21.11
C PHE A 40 -58.25 -22.88 -21.22
N ILE A 41 -58.03 -22.38 -22.45
CA ILE A 41 -57.61 -20.99 -22.71
C ILE A 41 -58.69 -20.01 -22.22
N ASN A 42 -59.96 -20.27 -22.53
CA ASN A 42 -61.07 -19.42 -22.09
C ASN A 42 -61.21 -19.42 -20.56
N GLY A 43 -60.99 -20.56 -19.89
CA GLY A 43 -60.97 -20.65 -18.43
C GLY A 43 -59.80 -19.90 -17.78
N LEU A 44 -58.62 -19.93 -18.41
CA LEU A 44 -57.47 -19.12 -17.98
C LEU A 44 -57.70 -17.63 -18.19
N GLN A 45 -58.34 -17.25 -19.30
CA GLN A 45 -58.70 -15.86 -19.58
C GLN A 45 -59.76 -15.35 -18.59
N ALA A 46 -60.76 -16.16 -18.24
CA ALA A 46 -61.75 -15.82 -17.22
C ALA A 46 -61.12 -15.64 -15.83
N ARG A 47 -60.19 -16.52 -15.42
CA ARG A 47 -59.40 -16.33 -14.19
C ARG A 47 -58.47 -15.14 -14.25
N SER A 48 -57.89 -14.84 -15.41
CA SER A 48 -57.07 -13.63 -15.59
C SER A 48 -57.93 -12.36 -15.49
N ALA A 49 -59.19 -12.43 -15.90
CA ALA A 49 -60.16 -11.34 -15.76
C ALA A 49 -60.55 -11.10 -14.29
N GLU A 50 -60.73 -12.16 -13.50
CA GLU A 50 -60.92 -12.06 -12.04
C GLU A 50 -59.67 -11.51 -11.31
N ILE A 51 -58.46 -11.79 -11.83
CA ILE A 51 -57.20 -11.22 -11.31
C ILE A 51 -57.03 -9.75 -11.75
N THR A 52 -57.57 -9.33 -12.88
CA THR A 52 -57.53 -7.91 -13.29
C THR A 52 -58.43 -7.01 -12.45
N ASP A 53 -59.57 -7.51 -11.96
CA ASP A 53 -60.41 -6.75 -11.00
C ASP A 53 -59.71 -6.59 -9.62
N ALA A 54 -58.78 -7.46 -9.27
CA ALA A 54 -57.92 -7.32 -8.09
C ALA A 54 -56.69 -6.40 -8.33
N ARG A 55 -56.34 -6.10 -9.58
CA ARG A 55 -55.24 -5.18 -9.95
C ARG A 55 -55.63 -3.71 -9.90
N ASP A 56 -56.92 -3.39 -9.82
CA ASP A 56 -57.40 -2.01 -9.65
C ASP A 56 -57.04 -1.39 -8.27
N TYR A 57 -56.50 -2.19 -7.34
CA TYR A 57 -55.99 -1.70 -6.05
C TYR A 57 -54.48 -1.45 -6.00
N PHE A 58 -53.72 -1.75 -7.06
CA PHE A 58 -52.29 -1.42 -7.12
C PHE A 58 -51.93 -0.94 -8.52
N LYS A 59 -52.29 0.31 -8.83
CA LYS A 59 -51.55 1.05 -9.86
C LYS A 59 -50.13 1.24 -9.36
N PRO A 60 -49.08 0.81 -10.11
CA PRO A 60 -47.72 1.19 -9.74
C PRO A 60 -47.67 2.72 -9.68
N PRO A 61 -47.05 3.29 -8.62
CA PRO A 61 -47.06 4.74 -8.44
C PRO A 61 -46.52 5.39 -9.71
N SER A 62 -47.23 6.41 -10.17
CA SER A 62 -46.83 7.23 -11.31
C SER A 62 -45.41 7.76 -11.10
N GLN A 63 -44.67 8.07 -12.17
CA GLN A 63 -43.33 8.68 -12.04
C GLN A 63 -43.36 9.91 -11.12
N PHE A 64 -44.46 10.67 -11.14
CA PHE A 64 -44.69 11.80 -10.25
C PHE A 64 -44.82 11.41 -8.77
N GLU A 65 -45.61 10.39 -8.43
CA GLU A 65 -45.76 9.91 -7.05
C GLU A 65 -44.46 9.30 -6.50
N ARG A 66 -43.68 8.63 -7.35
CA ARG A 66 -42.34 8.13 -6.97
C ARG A 66 -41.39 9.28 -6.66
N TYR A 67 -41.41 10.32 -7.50
CA TYR A 67 -40.61 11.52 -7.29
C TYR A 67 -41.04 12.28 -6.03
N GLU A 68 -42.34 12.44 -5.78
CA GLU A 68 -42.85 13.11 -4.58
C GLU A 68 -42.51 12.33 -3.30
N PHE A 69 -42.59 11.00 -3.35
CA PHE A 69 -42.15 10.14 -2.24
C PHE A 69 -40.65 10.25 -1.97
N ALA A 70 -39.83 10.18 -3.03
CA ALA A 70 -38.38 10.39 -2.95
C ALA A 70 -38.04 11.76 -2.34
N ARG A 71 -38.76 12.81 -2.77
CA ARG A 71 -38.59 14.17 -2.28
C ARG A 71 -38.95 14.32 -0.81
N ARG A 72 -40.00 13.65 -0.32
CA ARG A 72 -40.31 13.61 1.13
C ARG A 72 -39.22 12.90 1.93
N LYS A 73 -38.68 11.78 1.42
CA LYS A 73 -37.55 11.08 2.05
C LYS A 73 -36.31 11.98 2.10
N PHE A 74 -36.04 12.72 1.03
CA PHE A 74 -34.97 13.69 0.94
C PHE A 74 -35.12 14.85 1.93
N GLU A 75 -36.31 15.46 2.03
CA GLU A 75 -36.60 16.52 3.00
C GLU A 75 -36.42 16.02 4.45
N SER A 76 -36.82 14.77 4.74
CA SER A 76 -36.54 14.13 6.03
C SER A 76 -35.05 13.96 6.26
N ALA A 77 -34.29 13.48 5.28
CA ALA A 77 -32.85 13.28 5.39
C ALA A 77 -32.09 14.59 5.64
N ILE A 78 -32.44 15.67 4.93
CA ILE A 78 -31.88 17.01 5.18
C ILE A 78 -32.18 17.47 6.60
N LYS A 79 -33.42 17.31 7.05
CA LYS A 79 -33.84 17.73 8.39
C LYS A 79 -33.11 16.92 9.46
N GLU A 80 -33.01 15.60 9.31
CA GLU A 80 -32.30 14.74 10.24
C GLU A 80 -30.80 15.04 10.26
N TYR A 81 -30.15 15.21 9.10
CA TYR A 81 -28.71 15.53 9.03
C TYR A 81 -28.39 16.93 9.59
N SER A 82 -29.21 17.94 9.31
CA SER A 82 -29.04 19.27 9.90
C SER A 82 -29.27 19.27 11.42
N THR A 83 -30.24 18.50 11.90
CA THR A 83 -30.49 18.29 13.33
C THR A 83 -29.31 17.57 13.98
N PHE A 84 -28.78 16.54 13.31
CA PHE A 84 -27.61 15.77 13.74
C PHE A 84 -26.38 16.66 13.93
N ILE A 85 -26.05 17.50 12.93
CA ILE A 85 -24.93 18.45 13.05
C ILE A 85 -25.14 19.43 14.21
N SER A 86 -26.36 19.94 14.38
CA SER A 86 -26.68 20.85 15.48
C SER A 86 -26.51 20.17 16.85
N MET A 87 -26.97 18.92 16.99
CA MET A 87 -26.80 18.13 18.20
C MET A 87 -25.32 17.81 18.47
N LEU A 88 -24.56 17.39 17.45
CA LEU A 88 -23.12 17.15 17.58
C LEU A 88 -22.36 18.38 18.10
N LYS A 89 -22.82 19.60 17.77
CA LYS A 89 -22.19 20.86 18.22
C LYS A 89 -22.66 21.34 19.59
N GLN A 90 -23.89 21.03 20.01
CA GLN A 90 -24.51 21.63 21.19
C GLN A 90 -24.76 20.67 22.36
N SER A 91 -25.07 19.40 22.09
CA SER A 91 -25.50 18.45 23.12
C SER A 91 -24.42 17.46 23.57
N VAL A 92 -23.37 17.30 22.77
CA VAL A 92 -22.27 16.37 23.06
C VAL A 92 -21.30 16.99 24.06
N SER A 93 -20.75 16.19 24.98
CA SER A 93 -19.74 16.68 25.92
C SER A 93 -18.44 17.05 25.20
N ASP A 94 -17.76 18.12 25.66
CA ASP A 94 -16.48 18.57 25.08
C ASP A 94 -15.42 17.46 25.01
N ARG A 95 -15.51 16.48 25.93
CA ARG A 95 -14.61 15.34 26.00
C ARG A 95 -14.85 14.32 24.87
N CYS A 96 -16.11 14.07 24.52
CA CYS A 96 -16.50 13.10 23.49
C CYS A 96 -16.57 13.71 22.09
N GLN A 97 -16.72 15.04 21.99
CA GLN A 97 -16.84 15.79 20.74
C GLN A 97 -15.76 15.42 19.69
N PRO A 98 -14.47 15.25 20.05
CA PRO A 98 -13.44 14.85 19.11
C PRO A 98 -13.72 13.52 18.40
N GLU A 99 -14.19 12.52 19.13
CA GLU A 99 -14.48 11.20 18.56
C GLU A 99 -15.78 11.24 17.75
N LEU A 100 -16.79 11.96 18.24
CA LEU A 100 -18.09 12.02 17.59
C LEU A 100 -18.14 12.90 16.35
N SER A 101 -17.24 13.87 16.22
CA SER A 101 -17.12 14.66 14.99
C SER A 101 -16.64 13.85 13.78
N VAL A 102 -16.11 12.62 13.96
CA VAL A 102 -15.77 11.71 12.86
C VAL A 102 -17.01 11.34 12.04
N PHE A 103 -18.18 11.31 12.68
CA PHE A 103 -19.43 10.98 12.02
C PHE A 103 -19.92 12.08 11.06
N ASN A 104 -19.38 13.30 11.13
CA ASN A 104 -19.85 14.41 10.31
C ASN A 104 -19.73 14.11 8.81
N PHE A 105 -18.52 13.80 8.36
CA PHE A 105 -18.23 13.47 6.97
C PHE A 105 -18.70 12.06 6.59
N THR A 106 -18.51 11.06 7.46
CA THR A 106 -18.83 9.66 7.14
C THR A 106 -20.34 9.43 6.99
N VAL A 107 -21.18 10.08 7.81
CA VAL A 107 -22.65 10.04 7.63
C VAL A 107 -23.07 10.83 6.39
N TYR A 108 -22.44 11.98 6.12
CA TYR A 108 -22.66 12.74 4.89
C TYR A 108 -22.40 11.90 3.63
N ALA A 109 -21.25 11.24 3.56
CA ALA A 109 -20.88 10.38 2.45
C ALA A 109 -21.83 9.18 2.31
N ALA A 110 -22.26 8.57 3.43
CA ALA A 110 -23.21 7.46 3.41
C ALA A 110 -24.60 7.88 2.91
N ILE A 111 -25.12 9.03 3.34
CA ILE A 111 -26.39 9.58 2.85
C ILE A 111 -26.31 9.88 1.36
N PHE A 112 -25.22 10.51 0.90
CA PHE A 112 -24.99 10.77 -0.51
C PHE A 112 -24.97 9.47 -1.33
N ALA A 113 -24.22 8.46 -0.88
CA ALA A 113 -24.15 7.16 -1.53
C ALA A 113 -25.53 6.48 -1.61
N ASP A 114 -26.34 6.54 -0.55
CA ASP A 114 -27.70 5.99 -0.56
C ASP A 114 -28.61 6.71 -1.57
N PHE A 115 -28.47 8.02 -1.79
CA PHE A 115 -29.20 8.69 -2.87
C PHE A 115 -28.74 8.23 -4.26
N CYS A 116 -27.43 8.09 -4.47
CA CYS A 116 -26.87 7.58 -5.73
C CYS A 116 -27.34 6.15 -6.04
N TYR A 117 -27.37 5.24 -5.06
CA TYR A 117 -27.83 3.86 -5.30
C TYR A 117 -29.35 3.73 -5.48
N ASN A 118 -30.12 4.75 -5.12
CA ASN A 118 -31.57 4.79 -5.32
C ASN A 118 -31.96 5.53 -6.62
N ASP A 119 -30.99 5.80 -7.50
CA ASP A 119 -31.15 6.52 -8.77
C ASP A 119 -31.71 7.95 -8.61
N GLN A 120 -31.39 8.62 -7.50
CA GLN A 120 -31.87 9.96 -7.16
C GLN A 120 -30.77 11.03 -7.33
N PHE A 121 -30.17 11.11 -8.53
CA PHE A 121 -29.00 11.96 -8.80
C PHE A 121 -29.24 13.47 -8.62
N ASP A 122 -30.41 13.98 -9.04
CA ASP A 122 -30.73 15.41 -8.88
C ASP A 122 -30.82 15.82 -7.40
N LEU A 123 -31.43 14.96 -6.58
CA LEU A 123 -31.52 15.16 -5.13
C LEU A 123 -30.14 15.00 -4.48
N ALA A 124 -29.33 14.03 -4.93
CA ALA A 124 -27.96 13.85 -4.46
C ALA A 124 -27.10 15.11 -4.71
N ARG A 125 -27.25 15.76 -5.87
CA ARG A 125 -26.56 17.02 -6.19
C ARG A 125 -27.00 18.17 -5.30
N GLU A 126 -28.31 18.33 -5.08
CA GLU A 126 -28.83 19.35 -4.16
C GLU A 126 -28.33 19.12 -2.72
N PHE A 127 -28.21 17.85 -2.28
CA PHE A 127 -27.60 17.51 -1.00
C PHE A 127 -26.12 17.89 -0.93
N LEU A 128 -25.36 17.56 -1.98
CA LEU A 128 -23.94 17.84 -2.10
C LEU A 128 -23.67 19.35 -2.02
N GLU A 129 -24.34 20.16 -2.84
CA GLU A 129 -24.18 21.62 -2.88
C GLU A 129 -24.50 22.29 -1.54
N LYS A 130 -25.50 21.76 -0.82
CA LYS A 130 -25.95 22.33 0.45
C LYS A 130 -25.00 22.04 1.61
N PHE A 131 -24.41 20.85 1.66
CA PHE A 131 -23.63 20.39 2.81
C PHE A 131 -22.13 20.27 2.56
N SER A 132 -21.65 20.42 1.32
CA SER A 132 -20.21 20.44 1.02
C SER A 132 -19.42 21.50 1.80
N PRO A 133 -19.89 22.76 1.99
CA PRO A 133 -19.07 23.79 2.63
C PRO A 133 -18.91 23.60 4.14
N ILE A 134 -19.65 22.65 4.73
CA ILE A 134 -19.64 22.36 6.17
C ILE A 134 -18.62 21.26 6.51
N GLN A 135 -18.14 20.52 5.51
CA GLN A 135 -17.20 19.42 5.69
C GLN A 135 -15.78 19.91 5.92
N GLU A 136 -14.93 19.03 6.47
CA GLU A 136 -13.51 19.31 6.66
C GLU A 136 -12.79 19.47 5.32
N CYS A 137 -11.86 20.43 5.24
CA CYS A 137 -11.18 20.81 3.99
C CYS A 137 -10.43 19.65 3.32
N TYR A 138 -9.88 18.70 4.07
CA TYR A 138 -9.16 17.58 3.49
C TYR A 138 -10.05 16.53 2.81
N TYR A 139 -11.38 16.66 2.86
CA TYR A 139 -12.29 15.83 2.08
C TYR A 139 -12.71 16.47 0.76
N GLU A 140 -12.20 17.65 0.42
CA GLU A 140 -12.55 18.38 -0.81
C GLU A 140 -12.35 17.53 -2.07
N SER A 141 -11.22 16.80 -2.20
CA SER A 141 -10.99 15.93 -3.36
C SER A 141 -12.05 14.83 -3.52
N ILE A 142 -12.51 14.23 -2.42
CA ILE A 142 -13.55 13.19 -2.46
C ILE A 142 -14.91 13.82 -2.80
N ILE A 143 -15.17 15.05 -2.33
CA ILE A 143 -16.38 15.80 -2.67
C ILE A 143 -16.38 16.18 -4.16
N GLU A 144 -15.23 16.53 -4.71
CA GLU A 144 -15.06 16.75 -6.15
C GLU A 144 -15.36 15.47 -6.93
N GLU A 145 -14.84 14.32 -6.52
CA GLU A 145 -15.18 13.02 -7.13
C GLU A 145 -16.68 12.70 -7.07
N PHE A 146 -17.34 13.01 -5.93
CA PHE A 146 -18.79 12.87 -5.81
C PHE A 146 -19.55 13.83 -6.74
N SER A 147 -19.03 15.03 -6.99
CA SER A 147 -19.66 16.00 -7.90
C SER A 147 -19.66 15.55 -9.37
N LEU A 148 -18.74 14.65 -9.74
CA LEU A 148 -18.63 14.09 -11.09
C LEU A 148 -19.68 13.01 -11.39
N VAL A 149 -20.42 12.53 -10.37
CA VAL A 149 -21.41 11.46 -10.53
C VAL A 149 -22.73 12.04 -11.04
N LEU A 150 -23.06 11.77 -12.32
CA LEU A 150 -24.29 12.27 -12.95
C LEU A 150 -25.30 11.16 -13.21
N ASP A 151 -24.83 9.98 -13.62
CA ASP A 151 -25.66 8.84 -14.03
C ASP A 151 -25.27 7.53 -13.31
N GLU A 152 -26.08 6.47 -13.48
CA GLU A 152 -25.82 5.13 -12.93
C GLU A 152 -24.46 4.55 -13.38
N GLN A 153 -24.02 4.88 -14.60
CA GLN A 153 -22.72 4.44 -15.12
C GLN A 153 -21.58 5.05 -14.31
N ASP A 154 -21.69 6.33 -13.94
CA ASP A 154 -20.67 7.04 -13.17
C ASP A 154 -20.53 6.48 -11.76
N VAL A 155 -21.63 5.98 -11.17
CA VAL A 155 -21.61 5.28 -9.87
C VAL A 155 -20.69 4.04 -9.92
N GLN A 156 -20.61 3.36 -11.06
CA GLN A 156 -19.75 2.19 -11.21
C GLN A 156 -18.26 2.55 -11.33
N PHE A 157 -17.95 3.72 -11.88
CA PHE A 157 -16.58 4.22 -12.05
C PHE A 157 -16.08 5.04 -10.86
N CYS A 158 -16.97 5.60 -10.05
CA CYS A 158 -16.61 6.33 -8.83
C CYS A 158 -16.10 5.35 -7.75
N LEU A 159 -14.78 5.33 -7.54
CA LEU A 159 -14.12 4.41 -6.61
C LEU A 159 -14.60 4.60 -5.15
N PRO A 160 -14.73 5.83 -4.61
CA PRO A 160 -15.25 6.03 -3.25
C PRO A 160 -16.65 5.45 -3.05
N LEU A 161 -17.55 5.62 -4.03
CA LEU A 161 -18.90 5.06 -3.95
C LEU A 161 -18.84 3.54 -4.00
N ARG A 162 -18.07 2.93 -4.90
CA ARG A 162 -17.95 1.46 -4.93
C ARG A 162 -17.51 0.91 -3.58
N GLU A 163 -16.55 1.56 -2.95
CA GLU A 163 -15.99 1.14 -1.67
C GLU A 163 -16.98 1.29 -0.50
N LEU A 164 -17.73 2.39 -0.45
CA LEU A 164 -18.81 2.59 0.54
C LEU A 164 -19.96 1.56 0.40
N LYS A 165 -20.12 0.97 -0.79
CA LYS A 165 -21.08 -0.11 -1.02
C LYS A 165 -20.62 -1.43 -0.43
N SER A 166 -19.35 -1.79 -0.66
CA SER A 166 -18.80 -3.10 -0.33
C SER A 166 -18.33 -3.23 1.10
N ASN A 167 -17.81 -2.14 1.67
CA ASN A 167 -17.11 -2.17 2.96
C ASN A 167 -17.80 -1.29 4.01
N ARG A 168 -17.62 -1.68 5.27
CA ARG A 168 -18.13 -0.92 6.43
C ARG A 168 -17.11 0.12 6.86
N ILE A 169 -17.60 1.28 7.26
CA ILE A 169 -16.79 2.36 7.82
C ILE A 169 -16.45 2.01 9.26
N VAL A 170 -15.16 1.94 9.58
CA VAL A 170 -14.68 1.58 10.91
C VAL A 170 -14.45 2.85 11.70
N VAL A 171 -15.12 2.98 12.85
CA VAL A 171 -14.95 4.15 13.75
C VAL A 171 -14.56 3.65 15.13
N ARG A 172 -13.44 4.15 15.65
CA ARG A 172 -12.97 3.85 17.01
C ARG A 172 -13.57 4.82 18.01
N LEU A 173 -14.22 4.29 19.03
CA LEU A 173 -14.86 5.08 20.09
C LEU A 173 -14.47 4.57 21.46
N SER A 174 -14.41 5.47 22.43
CA SER A 174 -14.42 5.12 23.85
C SER A 174 -15.81 4.64 24.30
N ARG A 175 -15.87 3.93 25.43
CA ARG A 175 -17.15 3.51 26.04
C ARG A 175 -18.06 4.69 26.40
N GLU A 176 -17.48 5.82 26.78
CA GLU A 176 -18.23 7.04 27.11
C GLU A 176 -18.86 7.61 25.82
N SER A 177 -18.05 7.79 24.77
CA SER A 177 -18.49 8.40 23.51
C SER A 177 -19.53 7.56 22.79
N ILE A 178 -19.44 6.22 22.80
CA ILE A 178 -20.48 5.38 22.18
C ILE A 178 -21.82 5.46 22.92
N SER A 179 -21.80 5.65 24.24
CA SER A 179 -23.03 5.80 25.03
C SER A 179 -23.73 7.12 24.71
N GLU A 180 -22.98 8.22 24.66
CA GLU A 180 -23.51 9.52 24.24
C GLU A 180 -24.02 9.50 22.79
N PHE A 181 -23.26 8.87 21.89
CA PHE A 181 -23.65 8.74 20.48
C PHE A 181 -24.95 7.96 20.30
N ARG A 182 -25.09 6.84 21.00
CA ARG A 182 -26.33 6.03 20.97
C ARG A 182 -27.53 6.79 21.52
N GLU A 183 -27.34 7.67 22.50
CA GLU A 183 -28.43 8.52 23.00
C GLU A 183 -28.84 9.56 21.96
N LEU A 184 -27.88 10.14 21.25
CA LEU A 184 -28.10 11.15 20.22
C LEU A 184 -28.88 10.60 19.02
N ILE A 185 -28.49 9.42 18.50
CA ILE A 185 -29.12 8.82 17.31
C ILE A 185 -30.52 8.25 17.59
N LYS A 186 -30.92 8.01 18.85
CA LYS A 186 -32.30 7.56 19.18
C LYS A 186 -33.38 8.50 18.65
N SER A 187 -33.06 9.79 18.52
CA SER A 187 -33.97 10.80 18.00
C SER A 187 -33.99 10.90 16.47
N LEU A 188 -33.12 10.15 15.77
CA LEU A 188 -32.82 10.27 14.34
C LEU A 188 -32.86 8.88 13.67
N PRO A 189 -34.04 8.41 13.24
CA PRO A 189 -34.22 7.03 12.76
C PRO A 189 -33.44 6.72 11.48
N LEU A 190 -33.31 7.67 10.54
CA LEU A 190 -32.58 7.44 9.28
C LEU A 190 -31.08 7.23 9.56
N ILE A 191 -30.50 8.08 10.42
CA ILE A 191 -29.09 7.99 10.78
C ILE A 191 -28.84 6.73 11.60
N SER A 192 -29.76 6.33 12.47
CA SER A 192 -29.66 5.05 13.20
C SER A 192 -29.57 3.85 12.25
N ASP A 193 -30.42 3.80 11.22
CA ASP A 193 -30.41 2.73 10.20
C ASP A 193 -29.10 2.72 9.40
N ILE A 194 -28.63 3.89 8.97
CA ILE A 194 -27.35 4.04 8.27
C ILE A 194 -26.18 3.56 9.15
N VAL A 195 -26.15 3.95 10.43
CA VAL A 195 -25.11 3.53 11.37
C VAL A 195 -25.11 2.01 11.56
N GLU A 196 -26.28 1.38 11.69
CA GLU A 196 -26.38 -0.07 11.88
C GLU A 196 -25.97 -0.87 10.63
N THR A 197 -26.24 -0.32 9.44
CA THR A 197 -25.97 -1.00 8.16
C THR A 197 -24.54 -0.79 7.65
N ARG A 198 -24.01 0.44 7.76
CA ARG A 198 -22.75 0.88 7.13
C ARG A 198 -21.55 0.95 8.07
N PHE A 199 -21.73 1.00 9.39
CA PHE A 199 -20.62 1.25 10.31
C PHE A 199 -20.22 0.01 11.12
N GLU A 200 -18.93 -0.09 11.41
CA GLU A 200 -18.35 -0.98 12.41
C GLU A 200 -17.80 -0.14 13.56
N LEU A 201 -18.50 -0.16 14.70
CA LEU A 201 -18.17 0.65 15.87
C LEU A 201 -17.22 -0.12 16.80
N ASP A 202 -15.93 0.16 16.70
CA ASP A 202 -14.88 -0.46 17.50
C ASP A 202 -14.76 0.25 18.86
N THR A 203 -15.11 -0.46 19.93
CA THR A 203 -15.09 0.09 21.29
C THR A 203 -13.76 -0.17 22.00
N SER A 204 -13.18 0.88 22.55
CA SER A 204 -11.99 0.84 23.40
C SER A 204 -12.34 1.09 24.86
N ASP A 205 -11.59 0.44 25.76
CA ASP A 205 -11.70 0.66 27.22
C ASP A 205 -10.89 1.86 27.71
N GLU A 206 -10.19 2.53 26.78
CA GLU A 206 -9.42 3.74 27.05
C GLU A 206 -10.36 4.96 27.15
N PRO A 207 -9.94 6.02 27.86
CA PRO A 207 -10.70 7.27 27.89
C PRO A 207 -10.81 7.89 26.49
N ALA A 208 -11.84 8.73 26.29
CA ALA A 208 -12.03 9.46 25.04
C ALA A 208 -10.76 10.22 24.62
N ARG A 209 -10.41 10.11 23.34
CA ARG A 209 -9.20 10.66 22.75
C ARG A 209 -9.27 12.18 22.61
N SER A 210 -8.12 12.85 22.68
CA SER A 210 -8.03 14.28 22.40
C SER A 210 -8.28 14.59 20.92
N TYR A 211 -8.72 15.82 20.64
CA TYR A 211 -8.89 16.33 19.26
C TYR A 211 -7.67 16.09 18.39
N GLU A 212 -6.48 16.45 18.87
CA GLU A 212 -5.23 16.26 18.12
C GLU A 212 -4.95 14.77 17.81
N THR A 213 -5.24 13.87 18.74
CA THR A 213 -5.02 12.43 18.52
C THR A 213 -5.98 11.90 17.47
N VAL A 214 -7.27 12.25 17.56
CA VAL A 214 -8.27 11.81 16.57
C VAL A 214 -7.93 12.39 15.19
N GLU A 215 -7.62 13.69 15.14
CA GLU A 215 -7.31 14.38 13.89
C GLU A 215 -6.10 13.76 13.18
N ARG A 216 -5.10 13.24 13.91
CA ARG A 216 -3.97 12.53 13.28
C ARG A 216 -4.37 11.26 12.53
N TYR A 217 -5.41 10.54 12.95
CA TYR A 217 -5.82 9.27 12.30
C TYR A 217 -6.92 9.45 11.24
N ARG A 218 -7.53 10.64 11.14
CA ARG A 218 -8.58 10.97 10.15
C ARG A 218 -8.01 11.14 8.74
N GLY A 219 -8.88 11.06 7.74
CA GLY A 219 -8.56 11.38 6.34
C GLY A 219 -8.89 10.25 5.37
N TYR A 220 -8.87 9.00 5.86
CA TYR A 220 -9.25 7.81 5.09
C TYR A 220 -10.77 7.64 5.02
N LEU A 221 -11.30 7.30 3.83
CA LEU A 221 -12.73 7.21 3.56
C LEU A 221 -13.47 6.20 4.45
N LEU A 222 -12.89 5.01 4.63
CA LEU A 222 -13.47 3.96 5.49
C LEU A 222 -13.15 4.14 6.97
N GLY A 223 -12.66 5.31 7.38
CA GLY A 223 -12.40 5.64 8.77
C GLY A 223 -11.04 5.15 9.26
N GLU A 224 -11.01 4.50 10.42
CA GLU A 224 -9.77 4.13 11.12
C GLU A 224 -9.48 2.63 11.05
N ALA A 225 -8.22 2.22 11.17
CA ALA A 225 -7.90 0.78 11.21
C ALA A 225 -8.55 0.04 12.40
N PRO A 226 -9.11 -1.16 12.22
CA PRO A 226 -9.70 -1.93 13.32
C PRO A 226 -8.71 -2.24 14.46
N LEU A 227 -9.18 -2.21 15.71
CA LEU A 227 -8.37 -2.52 16.91
C LEU A 227 -7.83 -3.95 16.88
N LYS A 228 -8.55 -4.87 16.24
CA LYS A 228 -8.09 -6.25 16.03
C LYS A 228 -6.77 -6.28 15.27
N MET A 229 -6.64 -5.47 14.21
CA MET A 229 -5.41 -5.42 13.41
C MET A 229 -4.24 -4.92 14.24
N MET A 230 -4.41 -3.89 15.06
CA MET A 230 -3.35 -3.36 15.93
C MET A 230 -2.82 -4.40 16.94
N LYS A 231 -3.69 -5.30 17.42
CA LYS A 231 -3.32 -6.35 18.38
C LYS A 231 -2.64 -7.57 17.76
N THR A 232 -2.75 -7.77 16.44
CA THR A 232 -2.14 -8.93 15.79
C THR A 232 -0.61 -8.85 15.88
N LYS A 233 0.07 -9.96 16.22
CA LYS A 233 1.53 -9.97 16.31
C LYS A 233 2.14 -9.89 14.92
N VAL A 234 2.98 -8.88 14.69
CA VAL A 234 3.77 -8.71 13.46
C VAL A 234 5.25 -8.81 13.81
N TYR A 235 6.00 -9.55 13.00
CA TYR A 235 7.45 -9.69 13.18
C TYR A 235 8.18 -8.52 12.52
N SER A 236 8.41 -7.44 13.27
CA SER A 236 9.22 -6.29 12.83
C SER A 236 10.73 -6.52 12.98
N GLY A 237 11.15 -7.57 13.69
CA GLY A 237 12.56 -7.87 13.89
C GLY A 237 13.24 -8.32 12.59
N ILE A 238 14.52 -7.99 12.50
CA ILE A 238 15.40 -8.43 11.40
C ILE A 238 16.11 -9.70 11.82
N PHE A 239 16.38 -10.58 10.85
CA PHE A 239 17.27 -11.71 11.06
C PHE A 239 18.64 -11.21 11.51
N LYS A 240 19.01 -11.46 12.77
CA LYS A 240 20.40 -11.31 13.21
C LYS A 240 21.20 -12.39 12.50
N ASP A 241 22.31 -11.98 11.88
CA ASP A 241 23.14 -12.82 11.03
C ASP A 241 23.25 -14.23 11.60
N GLN A 242 22.96 -15.20 10.73
CA GLN A 242 23.72 -16.43 10.73
C GLN A 242 25.16 -16.02 10.40
N ALA A 243 25.87 -15.50 11.39
CA ALA A 243 27.30 -15.53 11.43
C ALA A 243 27.66 -17.01 11.45
N LEU A 244 27.74 -17.60 10.26
CA LEU A 244 28.69 -18.66 10.05
C LEU A 244 30.02 -18.10 10.59
N PRO A 245 30.75 -18.85 11.44
CA PRO A 245 32.05 -18.43 11.88
C PRO A 245 32.95 -18.43 10.64
N ILE A 246 33.03 -17.29 9.96
CA ILE A 246 34.09 -17.07 8.98
C ILE A 246 35.32 -16.78 9.84
N ILE A 247 36.14 -17.81 10.05
CA ILE A 247 37.52 -17.60 10.51
C ILE A 247 38.23 -16.97 9.33
N ALA A 248 38.20 -15.64 9.28
CA ALA A 248 39.09 -14.88 8.41
C ALA A 248 40.27 -14.43 9.26
N ASP A 249 41.48 -14.86 8.88
CA ASP A 249 42.70 -14.28 9.41
C ASP A 249 42.79 -12.82 8.95
N ASP A 250 43.51 -11.97 9.69
CA ASP A 250 43.62 -10.50 9.52
C ASP A 250 44.17 -10.01 8.16
N SER A 251 44.33 -10.92 7.19
CA SER A 251 44.79 -10.69 5.83
C SER A 251 43.81 -11.13 4.72
N GLY A 252 42.63 -11.65 5.07
CA GLY A 252 41.55 -11.92 4.10
C GLY A 252 41.81 -13.05 3.09
N ARG A 253 42.64 -14.05 3.43
CA ARG A 253 42.76 -15.31 2.65
C ARG A 253 42.11 -16.48 3.39
N PHE A 254 41.49 -17.38 2.63
CA PHE A 254 40.87 -18.60 3.12
C PHE A 254 41.92 -19.66 3.53
N LEU A 255 41.61 -20.44 4.57
CA LEU A 255 42.26 -21.73 4.83
C LEU A 255 41.32 -22.82 4.30
N ASP A 256 41.73 -23.50 3.24
CA ASP A 256 41.01 -24.66 2.72
C ASP A 256 41.04 -25.78 3.76
N ILE A 257 39.86 -26.20 4.24
CA ILE A 257 39.72 -27.50 4.90
C ILE A 257 39.52 -28.52 3.78
N ASP A 258 40.58 -28.76 3.03
CA ASP A 258 40.69 -29.96 2.20
C ASP A 258 41.16 -31.12 3.07
N GLY A 259 40.50 -32.27 2.92
CA GLY A 259 40.99 -33.50 3.49
C GLY A 259 39.95 -34.61 3.49
N ASP A 260 39.75 -35.25 2.34
CA ASP A 260 39.11 -36.57 2.32
C ASP A 260 40.09 -37.66 2.82
N SER A 261 39.58 -38.48 3.73
CA SER A 261 40.06 -39.78 4.22
C SER A 261 41.48 -39.94 4.84
N GLU A 262 41.52 -40.09 6.18
CA GLU A 262 42.09 -41.26 6.87
C GLU A 262 41.79 -41.22 8.40
N LYS A 263 41.06 -42.21 8.93
CA LYS A 263 40.85 -42.45 10.39
C LYS A 263 41.95 -43.40 10.93
N PRO A 264 42.13 -43.56 12.25
CA PRO A 264 42.48 -42.57 13.27
C PRO A 264 43.66 -43.07 14.16
N LYS A 265 44.45 -42.19 14.77
CA LYS A 265 45.30 -42.56 15.93
C LYS A 265 45.10 -41.64 17.12
N LYS A 266 44.58 -42.25 18.21
CA LYS A 266 44.41 -41.69 19.54
C LYS A 266 45.72 -41.10 20.08
N LYS A 267 45.72 -39.80 20.40
CA LYS A 267 46.51 -39.28 21.51
C LYS A 267 45.77 -38.10 22.15
N LYS A 268 45.25 -38.33 23.36
CA LYS A 268 44.66 -37.31 24.22
C LYS A 268 45.74 -36.30 24.61
N SER A 269 45.54 -35.03 24.28
CA SER A 269 46.13 -33.91 25.02
C SER A 269 45.00 -32.97 25.44
N LYS A 270 44.80 -32.87 26.75
CA LYS A 270 43.92 -31.89 27.40
C LYS A 270 44.42 -30.48 27.05
N SER A 271 43.61 -29.69 26.35
CA SER A 271 43.71 -28.23 26.36
C SER A 271 42.38 -27.66 26.82
N LYS A 272 42.48 -26.90 27.91
CA LYS A 272 41.45 -26.18 28.66
C LYS A 272 40.31 -25.64 27.81
N ASP A 273 39.09 -25.94 28.25
CA ASP A 273 37.88 -25.18 27.96
C ASP A 273 38.10 -23.68 28.21
N SER A 274 38.17 -22.90 27.13
CA SER A 274 37.99 -21.44 27.18
C SER A 274 36.53 -21.12 26.88
N ALA A 275 35.90 -20.53 27.88
CA ALA A 275 34.49 -20.24 27.96
C ALA A 275 33.97 -19.28 26.88
N THR A 276 32.66 -19.43 26.60
CA THR A 276 31.71 -18.42 26.08
C THR A 276 31.54 -18.20 24.57
N THR A 277 31.18 -19.24 23.82
CA THR A 277 30.20 -19.07 22.72
C THR A 277 28.81 -18.90 23.32
N ARG A 278 28.53 -17.70 23.86
CA ARG A 278 27.13 -17.31 24.13
C ARG A 278 26.43 -17.26 22.77
N LYS A 279 25.62 -18.27 22.44
CA LYS A 279 24.62 -18.17 21.37
C LYS A 279 23.90 -16.84 21.57
N GLN A 280 24.17 -15.85 20.72
CA GLN A 280 23.52 -14.56 20.79
C GLN A 280 22.01 -14.83 20.72
N LYS A 281 21.26 -14.34 21.72
CA LYS A 281 19.80 -14.55 21.76
C LYS A 281 19.22 -13.97 20.48
N ALA A 282 18.57 -14.82 19.68
CA ALA A 282 17.78 -14.41 18.52
C ALA A 282 16.74 -13.37 18.97
N ASP A 283 16.51 -12.36 18.13
CA ASP A 283 15.51 -11.34 18.41
C ASP A 283 14.12 -11.99 18.54
N PRO A 284 13.42 -11.86 19.69
CA PRO A 284 12.07 -12.43 19.87
C PRO A 284 11.03 -11.91 18.87
N ASN A 285 11.29 -10.74 18.26
CA ASN A 285 10.42 -10.10 17.30
C ASN A 285 10.82 -10.40 15.84
N ALA A 286 11.93 -11.11 15.60
CA ALA A 286 12.27 -11.58 14.27
C ALA A 286 11.46 -12.83 13.90
N PRO A 287 11.06 -12.98 12.63
CA PRO A 287 10.39 -14.19 12.19
C PRO A 287 11.37 -15.38 12.23
N PRO A 288 10.87 -16.63 12.31
CA PRO A 288 11.71 -17.81 12.13
C PRO A 288 12.35 -17.85 10.74
N TRP A 289 13.62 -18.27 10.65
CA TRP A 289 14.29 -18.56 9.38
C TRP A 289 13.55 -19.72 8.69
N GLY A 290 13.03 -19.51 7.48
CA GLY A 290 12.21 -20.48 6.77
C GLY A 290 10.69 -20.33 6.97
N ARG A 291 10.21 -19.25 7.62
CA ARG A 291 8.78 -18.89 7.64
C ARG A 291 8.22 -18.78 6.22
N ILE A 292 9.00 -18.20 5.32
CA ILE A 292 8.79 -18.26 3.87
C ILE A 292 10.03 -18.91 3.24
N PRO A 293 9.88 -19.62 2.11
CA PRO A 293 11.02 -20.23 1.43
C PRO A 293 11.90 -19.14 0.84
N PHE A 294 13.15 -19.05 1.26
CA PHE A 294 14.17 -18.21 0.62
C PHE A 294 15.09 -19.09 -0.23
N GLY A 295 15.61 -18.54 -1.34
CA GLY A 295 16.69 -19.18 -2.07
C GLY A 295 17.91 -19.39 -1.18
N GLN A 296 18.76 -20.36 -1.51
CA GLN A 296 20.05 -20.50 -0.85
C GLN A 296 20.85 -19.21 -1.08
N LEU A 297 21.33 -18.60 0.01
CA LEU A 297 22.16 -17.42 -0.07
C LEU A 297 23.52 -17.82 -0.62
N SER A 298 23.90 -17.24 -1.77
CA SER A 298 25.23 -17.40 -2.35
C SER A 298 26.31 -16.96 -1.36
N ASP A 299 27.47 -17.60 -1.39
CA ASP A 299 28.61 -17.22 -0.55
C ASP A 299 29.13 -15.81 -0.90
N SER A 300 28.98 -15.38 -2.16
CA SER A 300 29.19 -13.97 -2.57
C SER A 300 28.31 -13.01 -1.78
N TRP A 301 27.01 -13.31 -1.66
CA TRP A 301 26.07 -12.46 -0.92
C TRP A 301 26.49 -12.33 0.53
N LYS A 302 26.90 -13.44 1.17
CA LYS A 302 27.35 -13.44 2.57
C LYS A 302 28.62 -12.61 2.74
N LEU A 303 29.55 -12.70 1.79
CA LEU A 303 30.79 -11.93 1.81
C LEU A 303 30.52 -10.43 1.65
N LYS A 304 29.73 -10.02 0.65
CA LYS A 304 29.37 -8.60 0.46
C LYS A 304 28.57 -8.06 1.64
N ARG A 305 27.62 -8.83 2.17
CA ARG A 305 26.89 -8.52 3.40
C ARG A 305 27.86 -8.25 4.57
N HIS A 306 28.87 -9.10 4.74
CA HIS A 306 29.90 -8.94 5.76
C HIS A 306 30.78 -7.70 5.51
N GLN A 307 31.17 -7.43 4.26
CA GLN A 307 31.89 -6.21 3.89
C GLN A 307 31.07 -4.96 4.19
N MET A 308 29.80 -4.93 3.81
CA MET A 308 28.86 -3.84 4.11
C MET A 308 28.73 -3.64 5.63
N LEU A 309 28.56 -4.71 6.41
CA LEU A 309 28.50 -4.63 7.87
C LEU A 309 29.81 -4.14 8.48
N SER A 310 30.95 -4.55 7.93
CA SER A 310 32.27 -4.05 8.32
C SER A 310 32.41 -2.55 8.02
N GLU A 311 31.98 -2.09 6.84
CA GLU A 311 31.94 -0.67 6.50
C GLU A 311 30.98 0.11 7.40
N ILE A 312 29.81 -0.46 7.73
CA ILE A 312 28.86 0.10 8.68
C ILE A 312 29.48 0.23 10.07
N ASN A 313 30.29 -0.74 10.49
CA ASN A 313 30.95 -0.72 11.80
C ASN A 313 32.19 0.18 11.83
N ARG A 314 32.86 0.37 10.69
CA ARG A 314 33.98 1.32 10.52
C ARG A 314 33.55 2.79 10.57
N LYS A 315 32.23 3.06 10.61
CA LYS A 315 31.67 4.42 10.70
C LYS A 315 31.99 5.12 12.02
N PRO A 316 32.12 6.46 12.02
CA PRO A 316 31.76 7.22 13.20
C PRO A 316 30.26 6.97 13.45
N LYS A 317 29.90 6.44 14.62
CA LYS A 317 28.49 6.39 15.05
C LYS A 317 27.92 7.77 14.82
N ALA A 318 26.79 7.87 14.11
CA ALA A 318 26.16 9.15 13.86
C ALA A 318 25.86 9.78 15.22
N ASN A 319 26.76 10.65 15.67
CA ASN A 319 26.47 11.53 16.77
C ASN A 319 25.36 12.42 16.26
N VAL A 320 24.39 12.70 17.12
CA VAL A 320 23.24 13.61 16.87
C VAL A 320 23.71 15.03 16.46
N GLU A 321 25.02 15.28 16.45
CA GLU A 321 25.68 16.52 16.07
C GLU A 321 26.30 16.55 14.67
N LEU A 322 26.46 15.41 13.99
CA LEU A 322 27.02 15.39 12.64
C LEU A 322 25.96 15.90 11.65
N ARG A 323 26.20 17.10 11.11
CA ARG A 323 25.40 17.64 10.00
C ARG A 323 25.40 16.63 8.85
N PRO A 324 24.23 16.13 8.42
CA PRO A 324 24.17 15.23 7.27
C PRO A 324 24.72 15.96 6.05
N THR A 325 25.68 15.35 5.35
CA THR A 325 26.12 15.84 4.03
C THR A 325 25.14 15.33 3.00
N ALA A 326 24.53 16.25 2.27
CA ALA A 326 23.68 15.95 1.13
C ALA A 326 24.38 16.36 -0.16
N ILE A 327 24.41 15.46 -1.14
CA ILE A 327 24.87 15.71 -2.50
C ILE A 327 23.65 15.60 -3.40
N PHE A 328 23.33 16.69 -4.08
CA PHE A 328 22.22 16.74 -5.03
C PHE A 328 22.77 16.63 -6.46
N TYR A 329 22.21 15.70 -7.23
CA TYR A 329 22.46 15.53 -8.65
C TYR A 329 21.23 16.00 -9.42
N ALA A 330 21.39 17.10 -10.15
CA ALA A 330 20.43 17.51 -11.16
C ALA A 330 20.74 16.75 -12.44
N VAL A 331 19.83 15.88 -12.86
CA VAL A 331 19.97 15.17 -14.12
C VAL A 331 19.28 16.00 -15.19
N GLU A 332 20.09 16.71 -15.97
CA GLU A 332 19.64 17.44 -17.14
C GLU A 332 19.65 16.50 -18.35
N ASN A 333 18.47 16.25 -18.92
CA ASN A 333 18.34 15.71 -20.26
C ASN A 333 17.57 16.73 -21.09
N SER A 334 18.11 17.14 -22.23
CA SER A 334 17.53 18.22 -23.04
C SER A 334 16.26 17.82 -23.76
N ASP A 335 16.08 16.51 -23.99
CA ASP A 335 15.10 16.03 -24.96
C ASP A 335 13.89 15.33 -24.32
N GLU A 336 14.02 14.78 -23.10
CA GLU A 336 13.02 13.86 -22.54
C GLU A 336 12.91 13.90 -21.01
N ALA A 337 11.68 13.73 -20.50
CA ALA A 337 11.38 13.76 -19.07
C ALA A 337 11.80 12.45 -18.37
N ILE A 338 12.44 12.59 -17.22
CA ILE A 338 12.81 11.48 -16.35
C ILE A 338 11.63 11.14 -15.46
N SER A 339 11.22 9.88 -15.52
CA SER A 339 10.05 9.36 -14.79
C SER A 339 10.47 8.47 -13.61
N ALA A 340 11.59 7.76 -13.72
CA ALA A 340 12.08 6.86 -12.69
C ALA A 340 13.59 7.03 -12.46
N ILE A 341 14.02 6.98 -11.20
CA ILE A 341 15.43 7.04 -10.82
C ILE A 341 15.70 5.98 -9.77
N THR A 342 16.76 5.19 -9.96
CA THR A 342 17.25 4.28 -8.93
C THR A 342 18.77 4.18 -8.94
N THR A 343 19.36 3.72 -7.83
CA THR A 343 20.81 3.59 -7.69
C THR A 343 21.21 2.27 -7.04
N SER A 344 22.46 1.87 -7.23
CA SER A 344 23.07 0.74 -6.51
C SER A 344 23.23 1.03 -5.01
N GLU A 345 23.46 -0.02 -4.20
CA GLU A 345 23.58 0.15 -2.74
C GLU A 345 24.80 0.97 -2.33
N ASP A 346 25.87 0.88 -3.12
CA ASP A 346 27.11 1.64 -3.01
C ASP A 346 27.04 3.04 -3.66
N CYS A 347 25.93 3.39 -4.30
CA CYS A 347 25.71 4.63 -5.04
C CYS A 347 26.77 4.90 -6.14
N LYS A 348 27.26 3.85 -6.83
CA LYS A 348 28.15 3.99 -7.99
C LYS A 348 27.44 3.92 -9.34
N LEU A 349 26.37 3.15 -9.42
CA LEU A 349 25.56 3.02 -10.63
C LEU A 349 24.27 3.83 -10.45
N LEU A 350 23.92 4.58 -11.48
CA LEU A 350 22.68 5.33 -11.62
C LEU A 350 21.88 4.73 -12.78
N PHE A 351 20.61 4.48 -12.54
CA PHE A 351 19.67 4.03 -13.55
C PHE A 351 18.55 5.06 -13.69
N LEU A 352 18.25 5.44 -14.93
CA LEU A 352 17.25 6.43 -15.28
C LEU A 352 16.24 5.80 -16.22
N GLY A 353 14.95 5.92 -15.89
CA GLY A 353 13.84 5.56 -16.76
C GLY A 353 13.21 6.83 -17.32
N TYR A 354 12.90 6.80 -18.61
CA TYR A 354 12.36 7.95 -19.34
C TYR A 354 10.92 7.70 -19.80
N SER A 355 10.23 8.80 -20.11
CA SER A 355 8.88 8.76 -20.68
C SER A 355 8.83 8.17 -22.09
N ASN A 356 9.95 8.12 -22.80
CA ASN A 356 10.07 7.57 -24.16
C ASN A 356 10.27 6.03 -24.20
N SER A 357 10.12 5.33 -23.07
CA SER A 357 10.32 3.88 -22.91
C SER A 357 11.77 3.36 -22.85
N THR A 358 12.77 4.25 -22.81
CA THR A 358 14.17 3.86 -22.66
C THR A 358 14.65 3.90 -21.21
N ILE A 359 15.58 3.02 -20.88
CA ILE A 359 16.28 3.02 -19.59
C ILE A 359 17.75 3.26 -19.86
N THR A 360 18.39 4.17 -19.13
CA THR A 360 19.84 4.34 -19.19
C THR A 360 20.52 3.93 -17.90
N MET A 361 21.68 3.28 -18.04
CA MET A 361 22.58 2.92 -16.96
C MET A 361 23.86 3.74 -17.10
N ARG A 362 24.22 4.47 -16.04
CA ARG A 362 25.37 5.38 -16.01
C ARG A 362 26.21 5.15 -14.76
N ALA A 363 27.53 5.22 -14.90
CA ALA A 363 28.42 5.30 -13.74
C ALA A 363 28.42 6.73 -13.19
N LEU A 364 28.30 6.88 -11.87
CA LEU A 364 28.40 8.18 -11.20
C LEU A 364 29.85 8.66 -11.09
N ASN A 365 30.80 7.72 -11.04
CA ASN A 365 32.23 7.99 -11.12
C ASN A 365 32.72 7.85 -12.58
N GLU A 366 33.89 8.40 -12.90
CA GLU A 366 34.53 8.24 -14.22
C GLU A 366 35.06 6.81 -14.51
N GLU A 367 34.68 5.83 -13.69
CA GLU A 367 35.04 4.43 -13.93
C GLU A 367 34.23 3.88 -15.11
N PRO A 368 34.89 3.26 -16.11
CA PRO A 368 34.18 2.70 -17.25
C PRO A 368 33.26 1.56 -16.84
N LEU A 369 32.07 1.53 -17.43
CA LEU A 369 31.13 0.45 -17.17
C LEU A 369 31.66 -0.86 -17.79
N PRO A 370 31.68 -1.97 -17.03
CA PRO A 370 32.23 -3.23 -17.51
C PRO A 370 31.40 -3.79 -18.67
N THR A 371 32.07 -4.32 -19.68
CA THR A 371 31.47 -5.07 -20.79
C THR A 371 31.90 -6.51 -20.75
N LEU A 372 31.02 -7.42 -21.16
CA LEU A 372 31.43 -8.80 -21.43
C LEU A 372 32.49 -8.82 -22.52
N LYS A 373 33.54 -9.62 -22.28
CA LYS A 373 34.53 -9.97 -23.31
C LYS A 373 33.85 -10.66 -24.49
N ARG A 374 34.54 -10.71 -25.63
CA ARG A 374 34.04 -11.40 -26.84
C ARG A 374 33.86 -12.90 -26.56
N ALA A 375 32.94 -13.53 -27.29
CA ALA A 375 32.63 -14.95 -27.14
C ALA A 375 33.89 -15.85 -27.20
N GLU A 376 34.82 -15.55 -28.11
CA GLU A 376 36.10 -16.28 -28.27
C GLU A 376 37.00 -16.22 -27.01
N GLU A 377 37.00 -15.09 -26.32
CA GLU A 377 37.80 -14.90 -25.09
C GLU A 377 37.10 -15.55 -23.90
N LEU A 378 35.77 -15.53 -23.86
CA LEU A 378 34.97 -16.19 -22.83
C LEU A 378 35.09 -17.71 -22.88
N GLU A 379 35.18 -18.31 -24.08
CA GLU A 379 35.41 -19.75 -24.24
C GLU A 379 36.75 -20.22 -23.67
N SER A 380 37.73 -19.32 -23.57
CA SER A 380 39.05 -19.62 -23.02
C SER A 380 39.16 -19.47 -21.50
N LEU A 381 38.11 -18.96 -20.85
CA LEU A 381 38.10 -18.77 -19.39
C LEU A 381 37.91 -20.09 -18.66
N ASN A 382 38.60 -20.22 -17.52
CA ASN A 382 38.41 -21.37 -16.65
C ASN A 382 37.11 -21.20 -15.86
N VAL A 383 36.15 -22.11 -16.07
CA VAL A 383 34.84 -22.07 -15.39
C VAL A 383 34.97 -22.20 -13.87
N ASP A 384 36.06 -22.83 -13.40
CA ASP A 384 36.32 -23.07 -11.99
C ASP A 384 37.15 -21.95 -11.32
N SER A 385 37.39 -20.81 -11.98
CA SER A 385 38.11 -19.70 -11.33
C SER A 385 37.21 -18.96 -10.33
N ASP A 386 37.73 -18.72 -9.12
CA ASP A 386 37.01 -17.99 -8.07
C ASP A 386 36.65 -16.55 -8.49
N ASP A 387 37.43 -15.98 -9.41
CA ASP A 387 37.28 -14.61 -9.94
C ASP A 387 36.68 -14.57 -11.36
N ILE A 388 36.02 -15.65 -11.82
CA ILE A 388 35.52 -15.76 -13.20
C ILE A 388 34.67 -14.55 -13.62
N TYR A 389 33.89 -13.99 -12.69
CA TYR A 389 33.06 -12.83 -12.96
C TYR A 389 33.89 -11.60 -13.37
N THR A 390 35.00 -11.36 -12.68
CA THR A 390 35.93 -10.27 -13.02
C THR A 390 36.67 -10.60 -14.31
N GLU A 391 37.02 -11.87 -14.52
CA GLU A 391 37.71 -12.33 -15.73
C GLU A 391 36.82 -12.27 -16.98
N MET A 392 35.50 -12.40 -16.85
CA MET A 392 34.53 -12.27 -17.95
C MET A 392 34.36 -10.83 -18.43
N LEU A 393 34.76 -9.85 -17.62
CA LEU A 393 34.52 -8.44 -17.87
C LEU A 393 35.79 -7.75 -18.38
N GLU A 394 35.61 -6.89 -19.37
CA GLU A 394 36.60 -5.93 -19.84
C GLU A 394 36.09 -4.51 -19.59
N ALA A 395 36.95 -3.63 -19.07
CA ALA A 395 36.61 -2.23 -18.89
C ALA A 395 36.67 -1.52 -20.25
N ASN A 396 35.55 -0.98 -20.72
CA ASN A 396 35.55 -0.17 -21.94
C ASN A 396 35.66 1.33 -21.59
N PRO A 397 36.85 1.96 -21.72
CA PRO A 397 37.08 3.34 -21.30
C PRO A 397 36.22 4.38 -22.04
N THR A 398 35.60 4.00 -23.16
CA THR A 398 34.81 4.92 -23.99
C THR A 398 33.32 4.94 -23.66
N LYS A 399 32.79 3.92 -22.96
CA LYS A 399 31.36 3.80 -22.69
C LYS A 399 31.06 4.10 -21.23
N VAL A 400 30.53 5.30 -21.01
CA VAL A 400 30.10 5.81 -19.69
C VAL A 400 28.61 5.54 -19.46
N GLU A 401 27.85 5.21 -20.51
CA GLU A 401 26.41 5.01 -20.48
C GLU A 401 25.98 3.85 -21.38
N TYR A 402 25.00 3.08 -20.92
CA TYR A 402 24.28 2.07 -21.72
C TYR A 402 22.80 2.38 -21.77
N VAL A 403 22.19 2.19 -22.93
CA VAL A 403 20.75 2.32 -23.14
C VAL A 403 20.16 0.91 -23.26
N LEU A 404 19.12 0.63 -22.48
CA LEU A 404 18.27 -0.54 -22.60
C LEU A 404 16.97 -0.10 -23.25
N SER A 405 16.63 -0.76 -24.37
CA SER A 405 15.41 -0.49 -25.11
C SER A 405 14.55 -1.75 -25.21
N GLY A 406 13.24 -1.58 -25.15
CA GLY A 406 12.31 -2.68 -25.36
C GLY A 406 10.88 -2.39 -24.89
N HIS A 407 10.70 -1.54 -23.88
CA HIS A 407 9.37 -1.07 -23.48
C HIS A 407 8.71 -0.26 -24.59
N THR A 408 7.39 -0.14 -24.55
CA THR A 408 6.61 0.65 -25.52
C THR A 408 5.86 1.83 -24.90
N GLY A 409 6.05 2.09 -23.60
CA GLY A 409 5.46 3.23 -22.90
C GLY A 409 6.38 3.78 -21.82
N GLU A 410 5.94 4.81 -21.11
CA GLU A 410 6.69 5.44 -20.02
C GLU A 410 7.08 4.41 -18.95
N ILE A 411 8.24 4.60 -18.34
CA ILE A 411 8.74 3.73 -17.26
C ILE A 411 8.38 4.38 -15.92
N TYR A 412 7.52 3.73 -15.13
CA TYR A 412 7.07 4.31 -13.87
C TYR A 412 8.05 4.11 -12.72
N ASN A 413 8.72 2.95 -12.65
CA ASN A 413 9.78 2.74 -11.67
C ASN A 413 10.80 1.67 -12.07
N LEU A 414 11.94 1.70 -11.37
CA LEU A 414 13.08 0.82 -11.54
C LEU A 414 13.54 0.25 -10.19
N SER A 415 13.97 -1.01 -10.18
CA SER A 415 14.59 -1.64 -9.02
C SER A 415 15.80 -2.48 -9.42
N TYR A 416 16.95 -2.17 -8.84
CA TYR A 416 18.21 -2.87 -9.13
C TYR A 416 18.54 -3.90 -8.03
N HIS A 417 19.00 -5.08 -8.44
CA HIS A 417 19.50 -6.12 -7.55
C HIS A 417 20.99 -6.39 -7.79
N GLU A 418 21.81 -6.05 -6.80
CA GLU A 418 23.28 -6.01 -6.95
C GLU A 418 23.92 -7.38 -7.18
N GLU A 419 23.57 -8.41 -6.40
CA GLU A 419 24.24 -9.73 -6.54
C GLU A 419 23.95 -10.44 -7.86
N LYS A 420 22.77 -10.18 -8.43
CA LYS A 420 22.32 -10.88 -9.63
C LYS A 420 22.64 -10.07 -10.89
N HIS A 421 23.11 -8.84 -10.73
CA HIS A 421 23.27 -7.87 -11.82
C HIS A 421 22.00 -7.77 -12.69
N MET A 422 20.85 -7.75 -12.01
CA MET A 422 19.52 -7.70 -12.64
C MET A 422 18.83 -6.38 -12.32
N LEU A 423 18.12 -5.85 -13.29
CA LEU A 423 17.27 -4.67 -13.16
C LEU A 423 15.82 -5.05 -13.46
N LEU A 424 14.89 -4.62 -12.62
CA LEU A 424 13.46 -4.64 -12.91
C LEU A 424 13.01 -3.25 -13.34
N SER A 425 12.12 -3.21 -14.32
CA SER A 425 11.42 -2.00 -14.74
C SER A 425 9.93 -2.29 -14.88
N CYS A 426 9.10 -1.32 -14.49
CA CYS A 426 7.66 -1.34 -14.75
C CYS A 426 7.28 -0.17 -15.67
N SER A 427 6.34 -0.41 -16.57
CA SER A 427 5.97 0.55 -17.61
C SER A 427 4.47 0.61 -17.84
N GLN A 428 4.03 1.74 -18.40
CA GLN A 428 2.69 1.95 -18.94
C GLN A 428 2.27 0.90 -19.98
N ASP A 429 3.23 0.19 -20.60
CA ASP A 429 2.93 -0.92 -21.51
C ASP A 429 2.37 -2.18 -20.82
N LYS A 430 2.08 -2.12 -19.52
CA LYS A 430 1.53 -3.20 -18.67
C LYS A 430 2.52 -4.33 -18.39
N SER A 431 3.76 -4.18 -18.84
CA SER A 431 4.80 -5.17 -18.61
C SER A 431 5.72 -4.76 -17.47
N ILE A 432 6.15 -5.76 -16.71
CA ILE A 432 7.31 -5.67 -15.83
C ILE A 432 8.43 -6.46 -16.50
N ARG A 433 9.58 -5.83 -16.74
CA ARG A 433 10.69 -6.45 -17.45
C ARG A 433 11.87 -6.67 -16.54
N MET A 434 12.48 -7.84 -16.66
CA MET A 434 13.74 -8.18 -16.01
C MET A 434 14.87 -8.13 -17.02
N TRP A 435 15.84 -7.29 -16.75
CA TRP A 435 17.02 -7.08 -17.59
C TRP A 435 18.24 -7.70 -16.94
N ASN A 436 19.06 -8.37 -17.75
CA ASN A 436 20.41 -8.74 -17.35
C ASN A 436 21.34 -7.59 -17.72
N LEU A 437 22.04 -6.99 -16.76
CA LEU A 437 22.92 -5.86 -17.05
C LEU A 437 24.21 -6.27 -17.77
N LEU A 438 24.60 -7.53 -17.68
CA LEU A 438 25.83 -8.03 -18.32
C LEU A 438 25.62 -8.20 -19.82
N THR A 439 24.55 -8.92 -20.20
CA THR A 439 24.21 -9.14 -21.61
C THR A 439 23.47 -7.95 -22.20
N ARG A 440 22.78 -7.17 -21.35
CA ARG A 440 21.91 -6.02 -21.69
C ARG A 440 20.64 -6.42 -22.43
N ASP A 441 20.21 -7.66 -22.23
CA ASP A 441 18.98 -8.19 -22.83
C ASP A 441 17.85 -8.25 -21.81
N ASN A 442 16.62 -8.16 -22.32
CA ASN A 442 15.44 -8.53 -21.54
C ASN A 442 15.36 -10.06 -21.43
N LEU A 443 15.38 -10.57 -20.21
CA LEU A 443 15.29 -12.01 -19.93
C LEU A 443 13.83 -12.47 -19.91
N VAL A 444 12.98 -11.74 -19.16
CA VAL A 444 11.59 -12.11 -18.88
C VAL A 444 10.74 -10.85 -18.85
N ALA A 445 9.50 -10.99 -19.36
CA ALA A 445 8.44 -10.00 -19.22
C ALA A 445 7.26 -10.61 -18.44
N TYR A 446 6.91 -10.01 -17.31
CA TYR A 446 5.80 -10.38 -16.45
C TYR A 446 4.60 -9.48 -16.76
N HIS A 447 3.41 -10.06 -16.73
CA HIS A 447 2.16 -9.35 -16.97
C HIS A 447 1.14 -9.75 -15.91
N TYR A 448 0.43 -8.76 -15.38
CA TYR A 448 -0.70 -8.97 -14.49
C TYR A 448 -1.94 -8.38 -15.15
N ASP A 449 -2.75 -9.28 -15.72
CA ASP A 449 -4.00 -8.92 -16.37
C ASP A 449 -3.81 -7.76 -17.39
N ILE A 450 -4.80 -6.86 -17.49
CA ILE A 450 -4.80 -5.70 -18.40
C ILE A 450 -4.41 -4.41 -17.67
N CYS A 451 -3.95 -4.50 -16.41
CA CYS A 451 -3.65 -3.36 -15.55
C CYS A 451 -2.18 -2.91 -15.65
N GLU A 452 -1.95 -1.61 -15.47
CA GLU A 452 -0.63 -1.00 -15.53
C GLU A 452 0.08 -1.11 -14.17
N PRO A 453 1.37 -1.52 -14.12
CA PRO A 453 2.16 -1.57 -12.90
C PRO A 453 2.76 -0.20 -12.57
N THR A 454 2.50 0.33 -11.37
CA THR A 454 2.96 1.66 -10.92
C THR A 454 4.35 1.63 -10.27
N ASP A 455 4.64 0.58 -9.50
CA ASP A 455 5.90 0.43 -8.77
C ASP A 455 6.35 -1.03 -8.79
N VAL A 456 7.66 -1.26 -8.71
CA VAL A 456 8.31 -2.56 -8.63
C VAL A 456 9.49 -2.51 -7.66
N GLN A 457 9.65 -3.55 -6.84
CA GLN A 457 10.82 -3.67 -5.97
C GLN A 457 11.29 -5.12 -5.84
N PHE A 458 12.59 -5.34 -5.92
CA PHE A 458 13.22 -6.60 -5.52
C PHE A 458 13.18 -6.83 -4.01
N SER A 459 13.08 -8.08 -3.60
CA SER A 459 13.42 -8.52 -2.25
C SER A 459 14.93 -8.38 -2.01
N ALA A 460 15.33 -8.06 -0.78
CA ALA A 460 16.75 -7.98 -0.38
C ALA A 460 17.53 -9.31 -0.54
N PHE A 461 16.82 -10.44 -0.61
CA PHE A 461 17.42 -11.77 -0.87
C PHE A 461 17.33 -12.18 -2.35
N GLY A 462 16.74 -11.35 -3.22
CA GLY A 462 16.69 -11.57 -4.66
C GLY A 462 15.89 -12.77 -5.13
N SER A 463 15.11 -13.43 -4.28
CA SER A 463 14.27 -14.58 -4.70
C SER A 463 12.91 -14.15 -5.24
N TYR A 464 12.39 -13.03 -4.72
CA TYR A 464 11.07 -12.50 -5.02
C TYR A 464 11.16 -11.04 -5.42
N PHE A 465 10.11 -10.54 -6.05
CA PHE A 465 9.87 -9.11 -6.22
C PHE A 465 8.38 -8.82 -6.02
N VAL A 466 8.05 -7.56 -5.78
CA VAL A 466 6.66 -7.09 -5.63
C VAL A 466 6.37 -6.00 -6.64
N SER A 467 5.11 -5.87 -7.01
CA SER A 467 4.61 -4.77 -7.83
C SER A 467 3.29 -4.23 -7.30
N GLY A 468 3.10 -2.92 -7.44
CA GLY A 468 1.83 -2.22 -7.25
C GLY A 468 1.17 -1.91 -8.59
N TYR A 469 -0.15 -1.74 -8.60
CA TYR A 469 -0.95 -1.54 -9.81
C TYR A 469 -1.94 -0.39 -9.67
N PHE A 470 -2.42 0.10 -10.82
CA PHE A 470 -3.46 1.13 -10.91
C PHE A 470 -4.82 0.67 -10.35
N ASP A 471 -5.12 -0.63 -10.33
CA ASP A 471 -6.39 -1.18 -9.81
C ASP A 471 -6.43 -1.36 -8.28
N GLY A 472 -5.36 -0.98 -7.57
CA GLY A 472 -5.23 -1.20 -6.13
C GLY A 472 -4.65 -2.56 -5.74
N ALA A 473 -4.32 -3.43 -6.71
CA ALA A 473 -3.70 -4.71 -6.42
C ALA A 473 -2.21 -4.56 -6.09
N VAL A 474 -1.72 -5.45 -5.22
CA VAL A 474 -0.29 -5.66 -5.00
C VAL A 474 0.05 -7.11 -5.27
N CYS A 475 0.98 -7.37 -6.18
CA CYS A 475 1.37 -8.73 -6.53
C CYS A 475 2.74 -9.10 -5.97
N LEU A 476 2.87 -10.33 -5.47
CA LEU A 476 4.13 -10.97 -5.15
C LEU A 476 4.51 -11.92 -6.28
N TRP A 477 5.75 -11.85 -6.73
CA TRP A 477 6.28 -12.65 -7.82
C TRP A 477 7.51 -13.42 -7.38
N ALA A 478 7.71 -14.58 -7.98
CA ALA A 478 8.99 -15.26 -7.97
C ALA A 478 9.65 -15.10 -9.34
N LEU A 479 10.98 -15.00 -9.36
CA LEU A 479 11.73 -14.77 -10.60
C LEU A 479 11.72 -15.97 -11.56
N ASP A 480 11.38 -17.16 -11.06
CA ASP A 480 11.33 -18.40 -11.84
C ASP A 480 9.99 -18.58 -12.58
N ARG A 481 8.98 -17.75 -12.30
CA ARG A 481 7.61 -17.95 -12.80
C ARG A 481 7.03 -16.66 -13.35
N PRO A 482 6.43 -16.70 -14.56
CA PRO A 482 5.82 -15.51 -15.16
C PRO A 482 4.47 -15.12 -14.56
N SER A 483 3.89 -15.93 -13.67
CA SER A 483 2.60 -15.67 -12.99
C SER A 483 2.80 -15.23 -11.53
N PRO A 484 1.94 -14.37 -10.98
CA PRO A 484 2.07 -13.93 -9.60
C PRO A 484 1.84 -15.09 -8.63
N LEU A 485 2.64 -15.15 -7.57
CA LEU A 485 2.46 -16.10 -6.47
C LEU A 485 1.28 -15.74 -5.57
N ARG A 486 1.07 -14.43 -5.38
CA ARG A 486 -0.01 -13.86 -4.58
C ARG A 486 -0.48 -12.56 -5.21
N VAL A 487 -1.78 -12.34 -5.13
CA VAL A 487 -2.45 -11.07 -5.41
C VAL A 487 -3.08 -10.62 -4.10
N MET A 488 -2.67 -9.47 -3.61
CA MET A 488 -3.09 -8.88 -2.34
C MET A 488 -4.02 -7.73 -2.67
N LEU A 489 -5.31 -7.94 -2.39
CA LEU A 489 -6.38 -6.99 -2.70
C LEU A 489 -6.84 -6.30 -1.42
N GLY A 490 -7.02 -4.99 -1.47
CA GLY A 490 -7.60 -4.24 -0.36
C GLY A 490 -7.44 -2.72 -0.44
N HIS A 491 -6.51 -2.19 -1.25
CA HIS A 491 -6.63 -0.79 -1.68
C HIS A 491 -7.77 -0.69 -2.70
N TYR A 492 -8.53 0.40 -2.66
CA TYR A 492 -9.62 0.63 -3.61
C TYR A 492 -9.23 1.55 -4.78
N ASP A 493 -8.01 2.10 -4.73
CA ASP A 493 -7.45 3.03 -5.69
C ASP A 493 -5.97 2.72 -5.97
N LEU A 494 -5.37 3.45 -6.91
CA LEU A 494 -4.00 3.30 -7.39
C LEU A 494 -3.00 3.09 -6.26
N VAL A 495 -2.13 2.09 -6.39
CA VAL A 495 -1.01 1.87 -5.46
C VAL A 495 0.16 2.77 -5.85
N GLY A 496 0.50 3.76 -5.04
CA GLY A 496 1.59 4.70 -5.33
C GLY A 496 2.97 4.05 -5.23
N ARG A 497 3.27 3.37 -4.13
CA ARG A 497 4.57 2.69 -3.89
C ARG A 497 4.40 1.38 -3.14
N VAL A 498 5.33 0.45 -3.39
CA VAL A 498 5.49 -0.82 -2.69
C VAL A 498 6.91 -0.98 -2.16
N ARG A 499 7.03 -1.42 -0.91
CA ARG A 499 8.33 -1.67 -0.28
C ARG A 499 8.35 -2.99 0.49
N PHE A 500 9.42 -3.76 0.35
CA PHE A 500 9.71 -4.89 1.22
C PHE A 500 10.20 -4.41 2.57
N HIS A 501 9.67 -5.03 3.62
CA HIS A 501 10.30 -4.95 4.92
C HIS A 501 11.70 -5.62 4.87
N PRO A 502 12.73 -5.16 5.61
CA PRO A 502 14.09 -5.71 5.52
C PRO A 502 14.22 -7.22 5.78
N ASN A 503 13.30 -7.83 6.55
CA ASN A 503 13.24 -9.29 6.75
C ASN A 503 12.53 -10.05 5.61
N CYS A 504 12.05 -9.35 4.59
CA CYS A 504 11.35 -9.86 3.40
C CYS A 504 10.12 -10.74 3.66
N ASN A 505 9.57 -10.75 4.88
CA ASN A 505 8.34 -11.49 5.21
C ASN A 505 7.07 -10.64 5.03
N TYR A 506 7.23 -9.32 4.94
CA TYR A 506 6.16 -8.36 4.81
C TYR A 506 6.47 -7.38 3.69
N VAL A 507 5.39 -6.81 3.14
CA VAL A 507 5.43 -5.72 2.16
C VAL A 507 4.53 -4.61 2.65
N ALA A 508 4.98 -3.37 2.56
CA ALA A 508 4.12 -2.21 2.69
C ALA A 508 3.70 -1.71 1.31
N SER A 509 2.46 -1.23 1.20
CA SER A 509 1.98 -0.49 0.04
C SER A 509 1.24 0.77 0.48
N CYS A 510 1.35 1.81 -0.31
CA CYS A 510 0.63 3.07 -0.13
C CYS A 510 -0.17 3.37 -1.38
N SER A 511 -1.24 4.17 -1.27
CA SER A 511 -2.19 4.36 -2.35
C SER A 511 -2.80 5.76 -2.32
N GLU A 512 -3.39 6.14 -3.45
CA GLU A 512 -4.25 7.30 -3.60
C GLU A 512 -5.51 7.21 -2.72
N ASP A 513 -5.84 6.00 -2.25
CA ASP A 513 -6.86 5.78 -1.22
C ASP A 513 -6.52 6.38 0.15
N ARG A 514 -5.37 7.07 0.30
CA ARG A 514 -4.88 7.73 1.52
C ARG A 514 -4.44 6.77 2.64
N ALA A 515 -4.41 5.47 2.38
CA ALA A 515 -4.01 4.47 3.36
C ALA A 515 -2.65 3.84 3.03
N VAL A 516 -2.02 3.33 4.08
CA VAL A 516 -0.83 2.48 3.97
C VAL A 516 -1.17 1.11 4.57
N ARG A 517 -0.92 0.04 3.81
CA ARG A 517 -1.18 -1.34 4.25
C ARG A 517 0.13 -2.11 4.39
N ILE A 518 0.21 -2.99 5.39
CA ILE A 518 1.27 -4.00 5.50
C ILE A 518 0.66 -5.37 5.26
N TRP A 519 1.25 -6.10 4.33
CA TRP A 519 0.84 -7.42 3.90
C TRP A 519 1.79 -8.49 4.40
N ASP A 520 1.24 -9.60 4.87
CA ASP A 520 2.01 -10.80 5.19
C ASP A 520 2.16 -11.69 3.96
N LEU A 521 3.39 -11.93 3.52
CA LEU A 521 3.66 -12.71 2.31
C LEU A 521 3.36 -14.21 2.45
N LEU A 522 3.27 -14.72 3.69
CA LEU A 522 2.94 -16.12 3.92
C LEU A 522 1.49 -16.43 3.51
N ASN A 523 0.55 -15.58 3.94
CA ASN A 523 -0.89 -15.81 3.80
C ASN A 523 -1.60 -14.80 2.87
N GLY A 524 -0.92 -13.72 2.44
CA GLY A 524 -1.47 -12.67 1.59
C GLY A 524 -2.42 -11.70 2.29
N GLN A 525 -2.54 -11.74 3.62
CA GLN A 525 -3.47 -10.90 4.38
C GLN A 525 -2.85 -9.57 4.78
N CYS A 526 -3.69 -8.53 4.83
CA CYS A 526 -3.36 -7.26 5.45
C CYS A 526 -3.27 -7.42 6.97
N VAL A 527 -2.09 -7.19 7.54
CA VAL A 527 -1.80 -7.29 8.98
C VAL A 527 -1.74 -5.93 9.69
N ARG A 528 -1.53 -4.85 8.95
CA ARG A 528 -1.65 -3.47 9.45
C ARG A 528 -2.30 -2.59 8.40
N LEU A 529 -3.18 -1.71 8.87
CA LEU A 529 -3.71 -0.58 8.12
C LEU A 529 -3.31 0.68 8.88
N PHE A 530 -2.67 1.62 8.21
CA PHE A 530 -2.29 2.92 8.75
C PHE A 530 -3.09 4.00 8.04
N THR A 531 -3.83 4.78 8.84
CA THR A 531 -4.74 5.84 8.39
C THR A 531 -4.34 7.15 9.07
N GLY A 532 -4.35 8.25 8.34
CA GLY A 532 -4.00 9.58 8.89
C GLY A 532 -3.54 10.60 7.87
N HIS A 533 -3.05 10.14 6.71
CA HIS A 533 -2.81 11.01 5.56
C HIS A 533 -4.12 11.63 5.08
N LYS A 534 -4.03 12.89 4.66
CA LYS A 534 -5.16 13.74 4.26
C LYS A 534 -5.37 13.78 2.75
N ALA A 535 -4.41 13.25 2.00
CA ALA A 535 -4.42 13.11 0.55
C ALA A 535 -3.66 11.84 0.16
N SER A 536 -3.52 11.60 -1.15
CA SER A 536 -2.84 10.44 -1.73
C SER A 536 -1.43 10.25 -1.17
N VAL A 537 -1.01 9.00 -1.01
CA VAL A 537 0.29 8.66 -0.42
C VAL A 537 1.24 8.20 -1.52
N GLN A 538 2.31 8.97 -1.74
CA GLN A 538 3.22 8.80 -2.89
C GLN A 538 4.61 8.30 -2.51
N ALA A 539 4.96 8.28 -1.22
CA ALA A 539 6.26 7.80 -0.74
C ALA A 539 6.14 6.81 0.41
N LEU A 540 6.98 5.78 0.38
CA LEU A 540 7.09 4.74 1.40
C LEU A 540 8.55 4.34 1.57
N GLU A 541 9.01 4.19 2.81
CA GLU A 541 10.33 3.63 3.11
C GLU A 541 10.34 2.95 4.49
N PHE A 542 10.97 1.77 4.58
CA PHE A 542 11.23 1.11 5.85
C PHE A 542 12.53 1.58 6.47
N SER A 543 12.58 1.63 7.80
CA SER A 543 13.85 1.75 8.49
C SER A 543 14.69 0.49 8.35
N TYR A 544 16.02 0.64 8.32
CA TYR A 544 16.96 -0.48 8.20
C TYR A 544 17.01 -1.39 9.43
N ASP A 545 16.44 -0.98 10.56
CA ASP A 545 16.25 -1.81 11.76
C ASP A 545 14.91 -2.57 11.77
N GLY A 546 14.03 -2.30 10.78
CA GLY A 546 12.74 -2.97 10.60
C GLY A 546 11.65 -2.50 11.57
N ARG A 547 11.93 -1.54 12.46
CA ARG A 547 10.95 -1.09 13.45
C ARG A 547 9.95 -0.09 12.90
N TRP A 548 10.42 0.82 12.05
CA TRP A 548 9.67 1.98 11.59
C TRP A 548 9.29 1.86 10.11
N LEU A 549 8.14 2.43 9.79
CA LEU A 549 7.73 2.71 8.42
C LEU A 549 7.47 4.20 8.28
N ALA A 550 8.10 4.87 7.32
CA ALA A 550 7.80 6.26 6.98
C ALA A 550 6.95 6.29 5.71
N SER A 551 6.00 7.23 5.67
CA SER A 551 5.10 7.44 4.54
C SER A 551 4.93 8.94 4.27
N GLY A 552 4.93 9.34 3.00
CA GLY A 552 4.83 10.73 2.56
C GLY A 552 3.62 10.92 1.64
N GLY A 553 2.83 11.97 1.91
CA GLY A 553 1.59 12.26 1.18
C GLY A 553 1.65 13.50 0.32
N GLU A 554 0.62 13.68 -0.50
CA GLU A 554 0.34 14.92 -1.24
C GLU A 554 -0.08 16.07 -0.32
N ASP A 555 -0.45 15.75 0.92
CA ASP A 555 -0.74 16.71 2.00
C ASP A 555 0.51 17.34 2.61
N GLY A 556 1.71 17.06 2.05
CA GLY A 556 2.99 17.56 2.53
C GLY A 556 3.45 16.96 3.86
N ARG A 557 2.74 15.95 4.37
CA ARG A 557 3.04 15.30 5.65
C ARG A 557 3.95 14.10 5.48
N VAL A 558 4.77 13.87 6.48
CA VAL A 558 5.55 12.64 6.65
C VAL A 558 5.14 11.99 7.96
N LEU A 559 4.47 10.84 7.86
CA LEU A 559 4.00 10.06 8.98
C LEU A 559 4.94 8.88 9.23
N VAL A 560 5.36 8.68 10.48
CA VAL A 560 6.22 7.56 10.91
C VAL A 560 5.45 6.64 11.85
N TRP A 561 5.43 5.35 11.53
CA TRP A 561 4.65 4.31 12.20
C TRP A 561 5.57 3.29 12.88
N ASP A 562 5.19 2.83 14.07
CA ASP A 562 5.77 1.61 14.67
C ASP A 562 5.04 0.39 14.11
N ILE A 563 5.74 -0.49 13.40
CA ILE A 563 5.12 -1.66 12.77
C ILE A 563 4.61 -2.65 13.82
N GLY A 564 5.35 -2.80 14.93
CA GLY A 564 5.03 -3.75 15.99
C GLY A 564 3.74 -3.37 16.72
N SER A 565 3.62 -2.10 17.13
CA SER A 565 2.42 -1.62 17.84
C SER A 565 1.28 -1.17 16.93
N GLY A 566 1.61 -0.83 15.68
CA GLY A 566 0.68 -0.26 14.72
C GLY A 566 0.27 1.19 15.00
N LYS A 567 0.99 1.90 15.88
CA LYS A 567 0.71 3.29 16.26
C LYS A 567 1.54 4.28 15.44
N MET A 568 0.97 5.46 15.20
CA MET A 568 1.71 6.62 14.70
C MET A 568 2.63 7.16 15.79
N MET A 569 3.89 7.40 15.45
CA MET A 569 4.93 7.89 16.36
C MET A 569 5.28 9.35 16.09
N HIS A 570 5.32 9.74 14.82
CA HIS A 570 5.61 11.10 14.40
C HIS A 570 4.67 11.52 13.27
N ASP A 571 4.21 12.77 13.36
CA ASP A 571 3.47 13.50 12.33
C ASP A 571 4.28 14.77 12.01
N PHE A 572 4.96 14.75 10.88
CA PHE A 572 5.84 15.83 10.45
C PHE A 572 5.19 16.62 9.31
N ILE A 573 4.81 17.87 9.59
CA ILE A 573 4.35 18.82 8.58
C ILE A 573 5.59 19.56 8.06
N ASN A 574 6.17 19.05 6.97
CA ASN A 574 7.50 19.48 6.51
C ASN A 574 7.49 20.19 5.16
N HIS A 575 6.57 19.79 4.28
CA HIS A 575 6.55 20.23 2.89
C HIS A 575 5.27 20.99 2.59
N SER A 576 5.37 21.99 1.71
CA SER A 576 4.20 22.70 1.16
C SER A 576 3.64 22.05 -0.11
N GLY A 577 4.27 20.98 -0.58
CA GLY A 577 3.86 20.19 -1.73
C GLY A 577 4.02 18.69 -1.48
N ILE A 578 3.85 17.91 -2.54
CA ILE A 578 3.84 16.45 -2.51
C ILE A 578 5.19 15.90 -2.07
N VAL A 579 5.19 14.95 -1.14
CA VAL A 579 6.39 14.22 -0.71
C VAL A 579 6.60 12.99 -1.60
N TYR A 580 7.59 13.02 -2.49
CA TYR A 580 7.86 11.93 -3.43
C TYR A 580 8.93 10.95 -2.97
N SER A 581 9.85 11.37 -2.10
CA SER A 581 10.97 10.53 -1.69
C SER A 581 11.24 10.58 -0.20
N LEU A 582 11.59 9.42 0.34
CA LEU A 582 11.95 9.21 1.73
C LEU A 582 13.20 8.34 1.78
N ALA A 583 14.11 8.66 2.70
CA ALA A 583 15.30 7.84 2.92
C ALA A 583 15.68 7.81 4.39
N PHE A 584 15.86 6.61 4.94
CA PHE A 584 16.43 6.42 6.27
C PHE A 584 17.95 6.34 6.24
N THR A 585 18.60 6.84 7.28
CA THR A 585 20.01 6.50 7.52
C THR A 585 20.16 5.01 7.86
N ARG A 586 21.34 4.44 7.62
CA ARG A 586 21.58 3.00 7.85
C ARG A 586 21.44 2.57 9.31
N ASP A 587 21.51 3.50 10.26
CA ASP A 587 21.26 3.27 11.68
C ASP A 587 19.82 3.58 12.11
N SER A 588 18.94 3.93 11.16
CA SER A 588 17.51 4.18 11.37
C SER A 588 17.16 5.35 12.30
N ARG A 589 18.11 6.25 12.57
CA ARG A 589 17.92 7.37 13.50
C ARG A 589 17.44 8.66 12.84
N VAL A 590 17.77 8.83 11.56
CA VAL A 590 17.49 10.04 10.81
C VAL A 590 16.69 9.68 9.56
N LEU A 591 15.72 10.52 9.25
CA LEU A 591 14.86 10.44 8.07
C LEU A 591 15.07 11.68 7.22
N ALA A 592 15.30 11.49 5.93
CA ALA A 592 15.26 12.56 4.93
C ALA A 592 13.96 12.45 4.12
N SER A 593 13.31 13.58 3.85
CA SER A 593 12.14 13.71 2.98
C SER A 593 12.38 14.76 1.90
N GLY A 594 11.94 14.46 0.68
CA GLY A 594 12.08 15.33 -0.49
C GLY A 594 10.72 15.60 -1.11
N GLY A 595 10.42 16.88 -1.36
CA GLY A 595 9.12 17.33 -1.87
C GLY A 595 9.17 18.05 -3.22
N THR A 596 8.00 18.26 -3.82
CA THR A 596 7.81 19.10 -5.02
C THR A 596 8.01 20.59 -4.75
N ASP A 597 7.99 20.98 -3.48
CA ASP A 597 8.39 22.30 -2.99
C ASP A 597 9.90 22.58 -3.14
N ARG A 598 10.63 21.64 -3.76
CA ARG A 598 12.08 21.68 -3.99
C ARG A 598 12.86 21.83 -2.68
N SER A 599 12.35 21.26 -1.61
CA SER A 599 13.04 21.19 -0.34
C SER A 599 13.40 19.74 0.02
N ILE A 600 14.56 19.57 0.64
CA ILE A 600 14.98 18.33 1.30
C ILE A 600 15.02 18.62 2.79
N VAL A 601 14.19 17.92 3.56
CA VAL A 601 14.10 18.08 5.01
C VAL A 601 14.68 16.84 5.69
N ILE A 602 15.65 17.03 6.57
CA ILE A 602 16.30 15.96 7.33
C ILE A 602 15.97 16.13 8.82
N LYS A 603 15.38 15.08 9.42
CA LYS A 603 14.94 15.05 10.83
C LYS A 603 15.52 13.86 11.58
N SER A 604 15.92 14.12 12.83
CA SER A 604 16.23 13.06 13.80
C SER A 604 14.94 12.52 14.44
N LEU A 605 14.80 11.20 14.44
CA LEU A 605 13.69 10.49 15.11
C LEU A 605 13.99 10.23 16.59
N VAL A 606 15.25 10.37 17.01
CA VAL A 606 15.65 10.22 18.41
C VAL A 606 15.68 11.59 19.09
N SER A 607 14.82 11.78 20.09
CA SER A 607 14.91 12.91 21.02
C SER A 607 16.05 12.68 22.01
N GLN A 608 16.88 13.69 22.27
CA GLN A 608 18.08 13.58 23.13
C GLN A 608 17.80 13.27 24.62
N ALA A 609 16.55 13.07 25.02
CA ALA A 609 16.16 12.95 26.43
C ALA A 609 16.12 11.51 27.01
N SER A 610 16.44 10.46 26.27
CA SER A 610 16.40 9.09 26.81
C SER A 610 17.52 8.17 26.30
N SER A 611 18.70 8.32 26.89
CA SER A 611 19.78 7.31 26.84
C SER A 611 19.56 6.12 27.80
N THR A 612 18.34 5.97 28.32
CA THR A 612 17.92 4.75 29.04
C THR A 612 16.91 4.02 28.18
N VAL A 613 16.96 2.69 28.22
CA VAL A 613 15.98 1.80 27.56
C VAL A 613 14.60 2.14 28.10
N VAL A 614 13.85 2.95 27.37
CA VAL A 614 12.50 3.34 27.74
C VAL A 614 11.54 2.56 26.84
N ASN A 615 10.95 1.52 27.42
CA ASN A 615 9.65 1.02 27.04
C ASN A 615 8.63 2.11 27.40
N ASP A 616 8.41 3.10 26.54
CA ASP A 616 7.22 3.95 26.65
C ASP A 616 6.55 4.04 25.28
N THR A 617 5.34 3.49 25.25
CA THR A 617 4.40 3.43 24.13
C THR A 617 3.74 4.78 23.82
N ASN A 618 4.28 5.90 24.33
CA ASN A 618 3.74 7.24 24.19
C ASN A 618 4.89 8.26 24.02
N LEU A 619 5.45 8.37 22.81
CA LEU A 619 6.30 9.51 22.43
C LEU A 619 5.48 10.52 21.63
N LEU A 620 4.43 11.07 22.24
CA LEU A 620 3.65 12.18 21.68
C LEU A 620 3.30 13.19 22.77
N SER A 621 4.34 13.78 23.39
CA SER A 621 4.23 15.06 24.09
C SER A 621 5.61 15.73 24.14
N SER A 622 6.01 16.29 23.01
CA SER A 622 6.78 17.53 22.93
C SER A 622 7.24 17.67 21.49
N THR A 623 7.07 18.87 20.95
CA THR A 623 8.00 19.49 20.01
C THR A 623 9.39 19.60 20.65
N ALA A 624 9.95 18.47 21.12
CA ALA A 624 11.29 18.36 21.64
C ALA A 624 12.23 18.38 20.45
N HIS A 625 12.40 19.56 19.85
CA HIS A 625 13.53 20.01 19.06
C HIS A 625 14.25 18.85 18.35
N SER A 626 13.52 18.09 17.53
CA SER A 626 14.17 17.23 16.56
C SER A 626 14.90 18.21 15.66
N ARG A 627 16.23 18.21 15.69
CA ARG A 627 17.01 19.10 14.83
C ARG A 627 16.55 18.84 13.39
N GLU A 628 16.01 19.89 12.79
CA GLU A 628 15.51 19.92 11.44
C GLU A 628 16.51 20.69 10.59
N HIS A 629 16.90 20.08 9.48
CA HIS A 629 17.74 20.71 8.48
C HIS A 629 16.99 20.70 7.17
N THR A 630 16.61 21.88 6.70
CA THR A 630 15.94 22.08 5.42
C THR A 630 16.94 22.63 4.42
N PHE A 631 17.08 21.95 3.29
CA PHE A 631 17.91 22.36 2.17
C PHE A 631 16.99 22.70 1.00
N GLY A 632 17.08 23.93 0.49
CA GLY A 632 16.42 24.30 -0.76
C GLY A 632 17.23 23.82 -1.95
N VAL A 633 16.55 23.34 -2.98
CA VAL A 633 17.13 22.90 -4.25
C VAL A 633 16.62 23.82 -5.36
N GLU A 634 17.53 24.40 -6.14
CA GLU A 634 17.17 25.44 -7.11
C GLU A 634 16.62 24.86 -8.43
N SER A 635 17.15 23.72 -8.90
CA SER A 635 16.96 23.21 -10.25
C SER A 635 15.83 22.20 -10.42
N ALA A 636 15.68 21.26 -9.48
CA ALA A 636 14.71 20.16 -9.59
C ALA A 636 14.24 19.66 -8.22
N SER A 637 13.07 19.02 -8.18
CA SER A 637 12.58 18.33 -6.98
C SER A 637 13.36 17.03 -6.74
N ALA A 638 13.54 16.65 -5.47
CA ALA A 638 14.23 15.41 -5.12
C ALA A 638 13.29 14.21 -5.31
N GLN A 639 13.28 13.64 -6.51
CA GLN A 639 12.43 12.51 -6.90
C GLN A 639 12.91 11.18 -6.29
N TYR A 640 14.22 11.00 -6.12
CA TYR A 640 14.79 9.81 -5.49
C TYR A 640 15.93 10.18 -4.54
N MET A 641 15.97 9.51 -3.39
CA MET A 641 16.96 9.74 -2.36
C MET A 641 17.45 8.44 -1.74
N ARG A 642 18.73 8.37 -1.42
CA ARG A 642 19.31 7.23 -0.71
C ARG A 642 20.50 7.66 0.14
N PHE A 643 20.58 7.12 1.35
CA PHE A 643 21.80 7.23 2.14
C PHE A 643 22.81 6.17 1.72
N SER A 644 24.02 6.61 1.40
CA SER A 644 25.15 5.72 1.12
C SER A 644 25.50 4.87 2.35
N LEU A 645 26.36 3.89 2.13
CA LEU A 645 26.96 3.12 3.23
C LEU A 645 27.75 3.98 4.20
N ARG A 646 28.03 5.27 3.98
CA ARG A 646 28.69 6.18 4.93
C ARG A 646 27.76 7.28 5.48
N ASN A 647 26.44 7.13 5.31
CA ASN A 647 25.42 8.11 5.71
C ASN A 647 25.57 9.48 5.02
N VAL A 648 26.13 9.52 3.82
CA VAL A 648 26.01 10.68 2.92
C VAL A 648 24.68 10.53 2.17
N LEU A 649 23.86 11.56 2.17
CA LEU A 649 22.60 11.58 1.43
C LEU A 649 22.90 11.89 -0.04
N PHE A 650 22.50 10.98 -0.93
CA PHE A 650 22.46 11.22 -2.36
C PHE A 650 21.01 11.50 -2.73
N ALA A 651 20.77 12.65 -3.36
CA ALA A 651 19.47 13.06 -3.86
C ALA A 651 19.55 13.32 -5.35
N PHE A 652 18.55 12.89 -6.09
CA PHE A 652 18.48 12.97 -7.55
C PHE A 652 17.16 13.60 -7.96
N GLY A 653 17.21 14.48 -8.97
CA GLY A 653 16.04 15.10 -9.57
C GLY A 653 16.25 15.38 -11.05
N GLY A 654 15.23 15.12 -11.87
CA GLY A 654 15.22 15.51 -13.27
C GLY A 654 14.84 16.97 -13.47
N VAL A 655 15.58 17.68 -14.32
CA VAL A 655 15.26 19.07 -14.71
C VAL A 655 14.24 19.03 -15.85
N GLY A 656 13.04 19.59 -15.66
CA GLY A 656 12.03 19.72 -16.72
C GLY A 656 10.62 19.17 -16.44
N GLN A 657 10.35 18.66 -15.24
CA GLN A 657 8.99 18.36 -14.76
C GLN A 657 8.43 19.45 -13.85
#